data_AF-A0A9P5XSG7-F1
#
_entry.id   AF-A0A9P5XSG7-F1
#
_cell.length_a   1.000
_cell.length_b   1.000
_cell.length_c   1.000
_cell.angle_alpha   90.00
_cell.angle_beta   90.00
_cell.angle_gamma   90.00
#
_symmetry.space_group_name_H-M   'P 1'
#
loop_
_entity.id
_entity.type
_entity.pdbx_description
1 polymer ?
#
loop_
_entity_poly.entity_id
_entity_poly.type
_entity_poly.pdbx_seq_one_letter_code
_entity_poly.pdbx_strand_id
1 'polypeptide(L)'
;MSSHIERAIEQIQVKQPIPEIDFTQHTLEDGNIISTQERVVKDVQAPAMHIPTNEQFFNRHGQDRSKPDVAFLKNHFYREGRLSEDQALWILETATEVLRKEGNVLQVDAPITVCGDIHGQYYDLMKLFEVGGSPADTRYLFLGDYVDRGYFSIECVLYLWALKIWYPDTLFLLRGNHECRHLTDYFTFKLECKHKYSERIYDACMESFCALPLAAVMNKQFLCIHGGLSPELNTLDDIRQLDRFREPPTHGLMCDILWADPVEDFGTEKTTDSFVHNHVRGCSYFFTYQAACQFLERNNLLSIIRAHEAQDAGYRMYRKTKTTGFPSVMTIFSAPNYLDVYNNKAAVLKYESNVMNIRQFNCTPHPYWLPNFMDVFTWSLPFVGEKITDMLVAVLNTCTKEELEESDDETALVSPTSVTSEDSMERRKVIKNKIMAVGRMARVFALLRSESEKVSELKSVSGSSKLPYGTLASGSEGIREAINGFDDARKSDIENERLPPELFDADSEEGKAIMSQPSTPSENPESPPPPVSPNGVAAGLEKVLLAGSVPATLTNINTSPGQSPKSPPSPYSPTSPTSPISPAVGGFKRGHSRQASLGTTMTSPSTRRRSLESTMSLIQGVWDGKGPAIAEGDEQVEGLVDRLAGSSVTAAAAATNARTSSR
;
A
#
# COMPACT_ATOMS: atom_id res chain seq x y z
N MET A 1 18.75 52.69 -6.16
CA MET A 1 19.13 52.16 -4.84
C MET A 1 18.45 52.87 -3.66
N SER A 2 17.95 54.12 -3.74
CA SER A 2 17.47 54.82 -2.53
C SER A 2 16.03 54.50 -2.06
N SER A 3 15.11 54.05 -2.92
CA SER A 3 13.71 53.83 -2.50
C SER A 3 13.47 52.56 -1.66
N HIS A 4 14.37 51.57 -1.73
CA HIS A 4 14.28 50.35 -0.92
C HIS A 4 14.85 50.58 0.48
N ILE A 5 15.92 51.39 0.59
CA ILE A 5 16.53 51.76 1.87
C ILE A 5 15.59 52.67 2.66
N GLU A 6 14.95 53.66 2.02
CA GLU A 6 13.95 54.50 2.70
C GLU A 6 12.75 53.69 3.21
N ARG A 7 12.22 52.75 2.42
CA ARG A 7 11.16 51.83 2.87
C ARG A 7 11.60 50.93 4.03
N ALA A 8 12.83 50.43 3.99
CA ALA A 8 13.38 49.62 5.08
C ALA A 8 13.51 50.45 6.36
N ILE A 9 14.00 51.69 6.27
CA ILE A 9 14.11 52.62 7.39
C ILE A 9 12.72 52.96 7.95
N GLU A 10 11.73 53.22 7.10
CA GLU A 10 10.33 53.46 7.52
C GLU A 10 9.73 52.25 8.26
N GLN A 11 9.98 51.03 7.78
CA GLN A 11 9.50 49.82 8.46
C GLN A 11 10.22 49.51 9.77
N ILE A 12 11.49 49.93 9.89
CA ILE A 12 12.25 49.81 11.15
C ILE A 12 11.77 50.87 12.17
N GLN A 13 11.47 52.09 11.72
CA GLN A 13 10.96 53.18 12.57
C GLN A 13 9.50 52.96 13.00
N VAL A 14 8.69 52.38 12.12
CA VAL A 14 7.29 52.00 12.38
C VAL A 14 7.22 50.49 12.56
N LYS A 15 7.82 50.00 13.65
CA LYS A 15 7.74 48.58 13.99
C LYS A 15 6.29 48.24 14.35
N GLN A 16 5.57 47.65 13.41
CA GLN A 16 4.21 47.18 13.69
C GLN A 16 4.27 46.19 14.86
N PRO A 17 3.32 46.27 15.81
CA PRO A 17 3.26 45.31 16.90
C PRO A 17 3.17 43.90 16.31
N ILE A 18 3.93 42.97 16.88
CA ILE A 18 3.86 41.56 16.49
C ILE A 18 2.39 41.15 16.67
N PRO A 19 1.72 40.62 15.62
CA PRO A 19 0.35 40.19 15.76
C PRO A 19 0.26 39.16 16.87
N GLU A 20 -0.66 39.37 17.81
CA GLU A 20 -0.96 38.40 18.86
C GLU A 20 -1.71 37.24 18.21
N ILE A 21 -1.00 36.12 17.99
CA ILE A 21 -1.58 34.92 17.39
C ILE A 21 -2.17 34.07 18.51
N ASP A 22 -3.50 33.92 18.50
CA ASP A 22 -4.16 32.94 19.34
C ASP A 22 -3.99 31.54 18.73
N PHE A 23 -3.00 30.78 19.22
CA PHE A 23 -2.74 29.41 18.78
C PHE A 23 -3.87 28.42 19.13
N THR A 24 -4.85 28.81 19.94
CA THR A 24 -6.04 27.99 20.22
C THR A 24 -7.07 28.05 19.10
N GLN A 25 -6.89 28.96 18.13
CA GLN A 25 -7.77 29.17 17.00
C GLN A 25 -6.99 29.04 15.69
N HIS A 26 -7.62 28.42 14.70
CA HIS A 26 -7.11 28.34 13.34
C HIS A 26 -8.18 28.77 12.36
N THR A 27 -7.85 29.72 11.48
CA THR A 27 -8.73 30.15 10.41
C THR A 27 -8.47 29.30 9.17
N LEU A 28 -9.47 28.54 8.76
CA LEU A 28 -9.46 27.73 7.55
C LEU A 28 -9.45 28.61 6.29
N GLU A 29 -9.13 28.01 5.14
CA GLU A 29 -9.10 28.70 3.84
C GLU A 29 -10.45 29.30 3.42
N ASP A 30 -11.56 28.78 3.94
CA ASP A 30 -12.91 29.29 3.71
C ASP A 30 -13.30 30.43 4.66
N GLY A 31 -12.39 30.85 5.56
CA GLY A 31 -12.58 31.91 6.54
C GLY A 31 -13.22 31.46 7.85
N ASN A 32 -13.58 30.18 7.99
CA ASN A 32 -14.14 29.65 9.24
C ASN A 32 -13.05 29.48 10.30
N ILE A 33 -13.36 29.87 11.54
CA ILE A 33 -12.46 29.72 12.68
C ILE A 33 -12.80 28.43 13.43
N ILE A 34 -11.79 27.59 13.62
CA ILE A 34 -11.91 26.33 14.37
C ILE A 34 -10.98 26.37 15.59
N SER A 35 -11.37 25.66 16.65
CA SER A 35 -10.48 25.44 17.79
C SER A 35 -9.43 24.37 17.45
N THR A 36 -8.17 24.62 17.81
CA THR A 36 -7.07 23.64 17.68
C THR A 36 -7.03 22.64 18.85
N GLN A 37 -7.83 22.86 19.89
CA GLN A 37 -7.90 22.01 21.08
C GLN A 37 -9.05 21.00 21.03
N GLU A 38 -10.05 21.26 20.20
CA GLU A 38 -11.19 20.38 20.01
C GLU A 38 -11.07 19.56 18.72
N ARG A 39 -11.84 18.46 18.67
CA ARG A 39 -11.97 17.67 17.45
C ARG A 39 -12.66 18.50 16.36
N VAL A 40 -11.92 18.78 15.29
CA VAL A 40 -12.37 19.59 14.16
C VAL A 40 -13.51 18.92 13.39
N VAL A 41 -13.32 17.66 12.97
CA VAL A 41 -14.32 16.94 12.16
C VAL A 41 -15.27 16.16 13.09
N LYS A 42 -16.29 16.83 13.61
CA LYS A 42 -17.24 16.27 14.59
C LYS A 42 -18.16 15.18 14.00
N ASP A 43 -18.46 15.24 12.70
CA ASP A 43 -19.37 14.31 12.02
C ASP A 43 -18.78 12.91 11.77
N VAL A 44 -17.46 12.75 11.81
CA VAL A 44 -16.83 11.43 11.72
C VAL A 44 -17.04 10.71 13.04
N GLN A 45 -17.58 9.50 13.07
CA GLN A 45 -17.74 8.76 14.32
C GLN A 45 -16.37 8.46 14.95
N ALA A 46 -16.23 8.60 16.27
CA ALA A 46 -15.02 8.20 16.98
C ALA A 46 -15.02 6.67 17.22
N PRO A 47 -13.82 6.03 17.23
CA PRO A 47 -13.68 4.63 17.61
C PRO A 47 -14.26 4.30 18.99
N ALA A 48 -14.57 3.03 19.22
CA ALA A 48 -14.89 2.53 20.55
C ALA A 48 -13.61 2.49 21.42
N MET A 49 -13.46 3.52 22.26
CA MET A 49 -12.23 3.76 23.06
C MET A 49 -12.05 2.85 24.28
N HIS A 50 -12.99 1.94 24.56
CA HIS A 50 -12.96 1.11 25.77
C HIS A 50 -12.95 -0.37 25.40
N ILE A 51 -12.13 -1.14 26.11
CA ILE A 51 -12.14 -2.59 26.03
C ILE A 51 -13.44 -3.13 26.66
N PRO A 52 -14.15 -4.08 26.03
CA PRO A 52 -15.36 -4.67 26.58
C PRO A 52 -15.10 -5.36 27.91
N THR A 53 -16.00 -5.18 28.86
CA THR A 53 -16.03 -6.03 30.06
C THR A 53 -16.41 -7.46 29.68
N ASN A 54 -16.00 -8.46 30.48
CA ASN A 54 -16.40 -9.86 30.25
C ASN A 54 -17.92 -10.02 30.20
N GLU A 55 -18.64 -9.23 30.99
CA GLU A 55 -20.10 -9.27 30.94
C GLU A 55 -20.67 -8.74 29.62
N GLN A 56 -20.01 -7.79 28.92
CA GLN A 56 -20.43 -7.34 27.59
C GLN A 56 -19.98 -8.32 26.50
N PHE A 57 -18.83 -8.97 26.71
CA PHE A 57 -18.25 -9.92 25.78
C PHE A 57 -19.07 -11.21 25.67
N PHE A 58 -19.50 -11.79 26.79
CA PHE A 58 -20.32 -13.01 26.81
C PHE A 58 -21.81 -12.70 26.65
N ASN A 59 -22.54 -13.60 26.00
CA ASN A 59 -23.97 -13.42 25.75
C ASN A 59 -24.78 -13.33 27.05
N ARG A 60 -25.36 -12.16 27.32
CA ARG A 60 -26.19 -11.89 28.51
C ARG A 60 -27.64 -12.33 28.36
N HIS A 61 -28.17 -12.30 27.14
CA HIS A 61 -29.61 -12.34 26.86
C HIS A 61 -30.06 -13.63 26.14
N GLY A 62 -29.12 -14.48 25.74
CA GLY A 62 -29.37 -15.75 25.05
C GLY A 62 -29.38 -16.98 25.97
N GLN A 63 -29.66 -18.14 25.35
CA GLN A 63 -29.73 -19.44 26.04
C GLN A 63 -28.35 -19.96 26.51
N ASP A 64 -27.26 -19.52 25.87
CA ASP A 64 -25.90 -20.00 26.17
C ASP A 64 -24.98 -18.84 26.60
N ARG A 65 -24.77 -18.75 27.92
CA ARG A 65 -23.93 -17.72 28.55
C ARG A 65 -22.43 -18.01 28.44
N SER A 66 -22.05 -19.16 27.88
CA SER A 66 -20.65 -19.54 27.67
C SER A 66 -20.08 -19.04 26.34
N LYS A 67 -20.94 -18.55 25.43
CA LYS A 67 -20.58 -18.09 24.09
C LYS A 67 -20.51 -16.56 24.00
N PRO A 68 -19.71 -16.00 23.07
CA PRO A 68 -19.57 -14.56 22.93
C PRO A 68 -20.84 -13.93 22.37
N ASP A 69 -21.15 -12.67 22.71
CA ASP A 69 -22.25 -11.93 22.11
C ASP A 69 -21.85 -11.44 20.71
N VAL A 70 -22.23 -12.20 19.66
CA VAL A 70 -21.88 -11.88 18.27
C VAL A 70 -22.46 -10.55 17.79
N ALA A 71 -23.61 -10.12 18.32
CA ALA A 71 -24.20 -8.83 17.94
C ALA A 71 -23.42 -7.67 18.56
N PHE A 72 -22.99 -7.82 19.81
CA PHE A 72 -22.08 -6.88 20.46
C PHE A 72 -20.73 -6.83 19.73
N LEU A 73 -20.09 -7.97 19.50
CA LEU A 73 -18.80 -8.06 18.80
C LEU A 73 -18.87 -7.40 17.41
N LYS A 74 -19.92 -7.70 16.64
CA LYS A 74 -20.16 -7.09 15.32
C LYS A 74 -20.08 -5.57 15.40
N ASN A 75 -20.86 -4.97 16.30
CA ASN A 75 -20.97 -3.52 16.45
C ASN A 75 -19.71 -2.89 17.06
N HIS A 76 -19.03 -3.60 17.96
CA HIS A 76 -17.80 -3.15 18.59
C HIS A 76 -16.67 -3.04 17.55
N PHE A 77 -16.46 -4.08 16.74
CA PHE A 77 -15.48 -4.08 15.65
C PHE A 77 -15.85 -3.10 14.53
N TYR A 78 -17.14 -2.93 14.21
CA TYR A 78 -17.58 -1.93 13.23
C TYR A 78 -17.25 -0.48 13.68
N ARG A 79 -17.09 -0.27 14.99
CA ARG A 79 -16.64 0.99 15.58
C ARG A 79 -15.14 0.98 15.90
N GLU A 80 -14.36 0.13 15.24
CA GLU A 80 -12.89 0.00 15.43
C GLU A 80 -12.48 -0.32 16.87
N GLY A 81 -13.41 -0.89 17.65
CA GLY A 81 -13.18 -1.32 19.02
C GLY A 81 -12.31 -2.56 19.09
N ARG A 82 -11.48 -2.64 20.13
CA ARG A 82 -10.59 -3.79 20.38
C ARG A 82 -11.08 -4.60 21.56
N LEU A 83 -10.80 -5.90 21.56
CA LEU A 83 -11.04 -6.77 22.71
C LEU A 83 -9.85 -6.71 23.68
N SER A 84 -10.01 -7.28 24.87
CA SER A 84 -8.83 -7.61 25.68
C SER A 84 -8.05 -8.74 25.00
N GLU A 85 -6.76 -8.84 25.30
CA GLU A 85 -5.93 -9.94 24.78
C GLU A 85 -6.49 -11.30 25.21
N ASP A 86 -6.93 -11.44 26.46
CA ASP A 86 -7.54 -12.68 26.96
C ASP A 86 -8.86 -13.03 26.25
N GLN A 87 -9.69 -12.05 25.91
CA GLN A 87 -10.94 -12.27 25.16
C GLN A 87 -10.65 -12.71 23.71
N ALA A 88 -9.66 -12.08 23.07
CA ALA A 88 -9.24 -12.47 21.73
C ALA A 88 -8.64 -13.89 21.71
N LEU A 89 -7.76 -14.21 22.67
CA LEU A 89 -7.20 -15.56 22.84
C LEU A 89 -8.30 -16.59 23.09
N TRP A 90 -9.26 -16.28 23.96
CA TRP A 90 -10.36 -17.19 24.25
C TRP A 90 -11.15 -17.55 22.98
N ILE A 91 -11.43 -16.58 22.09
CA ILE A 91 -12.07 -16.86 20.80
C ILE A 91 -11.19 -17.78 19.95
N LEU A 92 -9.91 -17.44 19.80
CA LEU A 92 -8.97 -18.17 18.94
C LEU A 92 -8.79 -19.61 19.41
N GLU A 93 -8.52 -19.82 20.70
CA GLU A 93 -8.31 -21.13 21.31
C GLU A 93 -9.59 -21.98 21.20
N THR A 94 -10.74 -21.43 21.57
CA THR A 94 -12.02 -22.16 21.54
C THR A 94 -12.42 -22.57 20.12
N ALA A 95 -12.29 -21.67 19.13
CA ALA A 95 -12.55 -22.05 17.74
C ALA A 95 -11.49 -23.00 17.17
N THR A 96 -10.22 -22.90 17.60
CA THR A 96 -9.18 -23.87 17.23
C THR A 96 -9.56 -25.28 17.66
N GLU A 97 -10.09 -25.45 18.87
CA GLU A 97 -10.57 -26.75 19.35
C GLU A 97 -11.71 -27.32 18.50
N VAL A 98 -12.59 -26.45 17.96
CA VAL A 98 -13.65 -26.87 17.02
C VAL A 98 -13.02 -27.31 15.70
N LEU A 99 -12.17 -26.48 15.10
CA LEU A 99 -11.54 -26.72 13.81
C LEU A 99 -10.66 -27.99 13.82
N ARG A 100 -9.95 -28.27 14.92
CA ARG A 100 -9.12 -29.48 15.08
C ARG A 100 -9.92 -30.78 15.01
N LYS A 101 -11.20 -30.76 15.38
CA LYS A 101 -12.08 -31.94 15.34
C LYS A 101 -12.61 -32.21 13.93
N GLU A 102 -12.52 -31.24 13.02
CA GLU A 102 -12.97 -31.39 11.65
C GLU A 102 -11.94 -32.18 10.81
N GLY A 103 -12.44 -32.92 9.81
CA GLY A 103 -11.57 -33.62 8.85
C GLY A 103 -11.00 -32.66 7.80
N ASN A 104 -9.97 -33.10 7.06
CA ASN A 104 -9.36 -32.28 6.00
C ASN A 104 -10.36 -31.95 4.88
N VAL A 105 -11.28 -32.88 4.59
CA VAL A 105 -12.33 -32.75 3.58
C VAL A 105 -13.68 -32.75 4.28
N LEU A 106 -14.29 -31.58 4.43
CA LEU A 106 -15.61 -31.42 5.02
C LEU A 106 -16.68 -32.04 4.13
N GLN A 107 -17.78 -32.49 4.73
CA GLN A 107 -19.00 -32.87 4.01
C GLN A 107 -20.08 -31.86 4.39
N VAL A 108 -20.56 -31.09 3.42
CA VAL A 108 -21.51 -29.99 3.68
C VAL A 108 -22.71 -30.08 2.77
N ASP A 109 -23.91 -30.05 3.35
CA ASP A 109 -25.16 -30.16 2.60
C ASP A 109 -25.71 -28.80 2.17
N ALA A 110 -26.49 -28.80 1.10
CA ALA A 110 -27.31 -27.66 0.69
C ALA A 110 -28.56 -27.53 1.59
N PRO A 111 -29.18 -26.34 1.74
CA PRO A 111 -28.81 -25.07 1.13
C PRO A 111 -27.58 -24.43 1.78
N ILE A 112 -26.74 -23.75 1.00
CA ILE A 112 -25.49 -23.16 1.48
C ILE A 112 -25.10 -21.90 0.69
N THR A 113 -24.45 -20.96 1.37
CA THR A 113 -23.80 -19.80 0.77
C THR A 113 -22.29 -20.02 0.78
N VAL A 114 -21.66 -19.99 -0.40
CA VAL A 114 -20.21 -20.11 -0.57
C VAL A 114 -19.59 -18.74 -0.83
N CYS A 115 -18.52 -18.45 -0.12
CA CYS A 115 -17.80 -17.18 -0.12
C CYS A 115 -16.32 -17.41 -0.49
N GLY A 116 -15.76 -16.55 -1.33
CA GLY A 116 -14.34 -16.52 -1.64
C GLY A 116 -13.56 -15.64 -0.67
N ASP A 117 -12.47 -15.07 -1.18
CA ASP A 117 -11.49 -14.26 -0.44
C ASP A 117 -12.14 -13.04 0.23
N ILE A 118 -11.67 -12.70 1.43
CA ILE A 118 -12.14 -11.58 2.26
C ILE A 118 -11.05 -10.52 2.48
N HIS A 119 -9.79 -10.92 2.59
CA HIS A 119 -8.61 -10.04 2.70
C HIS A 119 -8.76 -8.87 3.67
N GLY A 120 -9.20 -9.14 4.89
CA GLY A 120 -9.31 -8.12 5.93
C GLY A 120 -10.29 -6.98 5.63
N GLN A 121 -11.23 -7.15 4.68
CA GLN A 121 -12.29 -6.18 4.39
C GLN A 121 -13.51 -6.38 5.30
N TYR A 122 -13.34 -6.15 6.61
CA TYR A 122 -14.38 -6.41 7.62
C TYR A 122 -15.74 -5.72 7.34
N TYR A 123 -15.72 -4.50 6.81
CA TYR A 123 -16.93 -3.75 6.47
C TYR A 123 -17.70 -4.39 5.32
N ASP A 124 -16.99 -4.94 4.34
CA ASP A 124 -17.58 -5.71 3.25
C ASP A 124 -18.03 -7.10 3.70
N LEU A 125 -17.35 -7.71 4.67
CA LEU A 125 -17.82 -8.93 5.31
C LEU A 125 -19.18 -8.73 5.98
N MET A 126 -19.45 -7.55 6.56
CA MET A 126 -20.79 -7.24 7.07
C MET A 126 -21.82 -7.19 5.94
N LYS A 127 -21.46 -6.60 4.79
CA LYS A 127 -22.32 -6.57 3.61
C LYS A 127 -22.57 -7.97 3.03
N LEU A 128 -21.55 -8.82 3.05
CA LEU A 128 -21.63 -10.22 2.64
C LEU A 128 -22.70 -10.97 3.45
N PHE A 129 -22.76 -10.79 4.77
CA PHE A 129 -23.81 -11.40 5.60
C PHE A 129 -25.20 -10.81 5.34
N GLU A 130 -25.31 -9.51 5.02
CA GLU A 130 -26.61 -8.93 4.61
C GLU A 130 -27.13 -9.52 3.30
N VAL A 131 -26.24 -9.83 2.36
CA VAL A 131 -26.59 -10.37 1.04
C VAL A 131 -26.75 -11.89 1.04
N GLY A 132 -25.90 -12.59 1.79
CA GLY A 132 -25.87 -14.04 1.87
C GLY A 132 -26.97 -14.61 2.78
N GLY A 133 -27.33 -13.92 3.86
CA GLY A 133 -28.28 -14.39 4.87
C GLY A 133 -27.68 -14.39 6.28
N SER A 134 -28.52 -14.51 7.32
CA SER A 134 -28.01 -14.54 8.68
C SER A 134 -27.29 -15.87 8.94
N PRO A 135 -26.10 -15.91 9.57
CA PRO A 135 -25.48 -17.18 9.97
C PRO A 135 -26.34 -18.02 10.93
N ALA A 136 -27.32 -17.39 11.59
CA ALA A 136 -28.28 -18.07 12.47
C ALA A 136 -29.25 -19.00 11.72
N ASP A 137 -29.56 -18.71 10.45
CA ASP A 137 -30.52 -19.45 9.62
C ASP A 137 -29.95 -19.94 8.28
N THR A 138 -28.71 -19.57 7.96
CA THR A 138 -28.06 -19.83 6.67
C THR A 138 -26.75 -20.59 6.87
N ARG A 139 -26.56 -21.70 6.13
CA ARG A 139 -25.27 -22.41 6.12
C ARG A 139 -24.24 -21.64 5.30
N TYR A 140 -23.00 -21.60 5.74
CA TYR A 140 -21.90 -20.88 5.12
C TYR A 140 -20.68 -21.76 4.89
N LEU A 141 -20.03 -21.60 3.76
CA LEU A 141 -18.71 -22.15 3.46
C LEU A 141 -17.80 -21.02 2.96
N PHE A 142 -16.76 -20.67 3.71
CA PHE A 142 -15.72 -19.74 3.28
C PHE A 142 -14.52 -20.53 2.74
N LEU A 143 -13.96 -20.06 1.63
CA LEU A 143 -12.91 -20.79 0.91
C LEU A 143 -11.48 -20.44 1.34
N GLY A 144 -11.28 -19.41 2.17
CA GLY A 144 -9.95 -19.00 2.65
C GLY A 144 -9.71 -17.50 2.50
N ASP A 145 -8.46 -17.09 2.73
CA ASP A 145 -7.95 -15.73 2.57
C ASP A 145 -8.77 -14.69 3.35
N TYR A 146 -8.80 -14.89 4.67
CA TYR A 146 -9.44 -14.00 5.63
C TYR A 146 -8.60 -12.75 5.91
N VAL A 147 -7.28 -12.87 5.76
CA VAL A 147 -6.29 -11.91 6.22
C VAL A 147 -5.45 -11.31 5.10
N ASP A 148 -4.57 -10.39 5.49
CA ASP A 148 -3.68 -9.59 4.66
C ASP A 148 -4.39 -8.65 3.70
N ARG A 149 -3.58 -7.74 3.14
CA ARG A 149 -3.96 -6.72 2.15
C ARG A 149 -4.85 -5.62 2.73
N GLY A 150 -6.03 -5.97 3.23
CA GLY A 150 -6.89 -5.08 4.01
C GLY A 150 -6.41 -4.93 5.46
N TYR A 151 -6.85 -3.85 6.11
CA TYR A 151 -6.37 -3.44 7.44
C TYR A 151 -7.31 -3.79 8.60
N PHE A 152 -8.29 -4.67 8.35
CA PHE A 152 -9.22 -5.19 9.37
C PHE A 152 -9.23 -6.71 9.40
N SER A 153 -8.07 -7.33 9.19
CA SER A 153 -7.90 -8.78 9.15
C SER A 153 -8.20 -9.43 10.50
N ILE A 154 -7.75 -8.83 11.61
CA ILE A 154 -7.97 -9.42 12.94
C ILE A 154 -9.45 -9.35 13.34
N GLU A 155 -10.17 -8.31 12.92
CA GLU A 155 -11.62 -8.22 13.11
C GLU A 155 -12.36 -9.28 12.29
N CYS A 156 -11.95 -9.54 11.04
CA CYS A 156 -12.47 -10.66 10.23
C CYS A 156 -12.26 -12.01 10.93
N VAL A 157 -11.04 -12.30 11.38
CA VAL A 157 -10.71 -13.54 12.08
C VAL A 157 -11.52 -13.68 13.37
N LEU A 158 -11.48 -12.70 14.27
CA LEU A 158 -12.19 -12.80 15.55
C LEU A 158 -13.71 -12.94 15.36
N TYR A 159 -14.29 -12.26 14.39
CA TYR A 159 -15.72 -12.37 14.12
C TYR A 159 -16.11 -13.70 13.49
N LEU A 160 -15.39 -14.17 12.47
CA LEU A 160 -15.65 -15.47 11.84
C LEU A 160 -15.42 -16.63 12.82
N TRP A 161 -14.41 -16.53 13.68
CA TRP A 161 -14.14 -17.53 14.72
C TRP A 161 -15.23 -17.53 15.80
N ALA A 162 -15.71 -16.35 16.23
CA ALA A 162 -16.85 -16.25 17.12
C ALA A 162 -18.10 -16.91 16.50
N LEU A 163 -18.34 -16.68 15.20
CA LEU A 163 -19.43 -17.35 14.48
C LEU A 163 -19.21 -18.86 14.37
N LYS A 164 -17.97 -19.35 14.18
CA LYS A 164 -17.65 -20.78 14.16
C LYS A 164 -17.95 -21.46 15.52
N ILE A 165 -17.71 -20.78 16.64
CA ILE A 165 -18.09 -21.26 17.98
C ILE A 165 -19.62 -21.34 18.13
N TRP A 166 -20.36 -20.38 17.57
CA TRP A 166 -21.82 -20.37 17.61
C TRP A 166 -22.44 -21.45 16.72
N TYR A 167 -21.90 -21.61 15.52
CA TYR A 167 -22.49 -22.34 14.41
C TYR A 167 -21.55 -23.43 13.86
N PRO A 168 -21.03 -24.34 14.70
CA PRO A 168 -19.99 -25.29 14.30
C PRO A 168 -20.43 -26.21 13.16
N ASP A 169 -21.72 -26.55 13.09
CA ASP A 169 -22.30 -27.48 12.11
C ASP A 169 -22.96 -26.81 10.90
N THR A 170 -22.96 -25.46 10.85
CA THR A 170 -23.58 -24.69 9.77
C THR A 170 -22.67 -23.61 9.17
N LEU A 171 -21.59 -23.19 9.84
CA LEU A 171 -20.58 -22.29 9.29
C LEU A 171 -19.22 -23.00 9.21
N PHE A 172 -18.67 -23.07 8.01
CA PHE A 172 -17.45 -23.79 7.69
C PHE A 172 -16.40 -22.83 7.12
N LEU A 173 -15.15 -23.02 7.54
CA LEU A 173 -14.01 -22.19 7.17
C LEU A 173 -12.94 -23.12 6.58
N LEU A 174 -12.52 -22.86 5.34
CA LEU A 174 -11.37 -23.53 4.74
C LEU A 174 -10.11 -22.68 4.90
N ARG A 175 -8.96 -23.29 4.67
CA ARG A 175 -7.66 -22.61 4.62
C ARG A 175 -7.42 -22.04 3.22
N GLY A 176 -7.05 -20.77 3.14
CA GLY A 176 -6.46 -20.15 1.96
C GLY A 176 -4.94 -20.10 2.03
N ASN A 177 -4.30 -19.52 1.01
CA ASN A 177 -2.84 -19.42 0.98
C ASN A 177 -2.32 -18.36 1.97
N HIS A 178 -3.10 -17.34 2.28
CA HIS A 178 -2.73 -16.29 3.25
C HIS A 178 -2.80 -16.75 4.71
N GLU A 179 -3.45 -17.88 5.02
CA GLU A 179 -3.48 -18.43 6.37
C GLU A 179 -2.19 -19.21 6.72
N CYS A 180 -1.03 -18.58 6.58
CA CYS A 180 0.28 -19.13 6.93
C CYS A 180 1.27 -18.05 7.38
N ARG A 181 2.27 -18.46 8.17
CA ARG A 181 3.28 -17.54 8.73
C ARG A 181 4.03 -16.78 7.65
N HIS A 182 4.34 -17.45 6.54
CA HIS A 182 5.15 -16.90 5.46
C HIS A 182 4.52 -15.65 4.83
N LEU A 183 3.24 -15.73 4.47
CA LEU A 183 2.53 -14.62 3.85
C LEU A 183 2.22 -13.53 4.87
N THR A 184 1.76 -13.90 6.07
CA THR A 184 1.34 -12.92 7.07
C THR A 184 2.49 -12.12 7.69
N ASP A 185 3.72 -12.65 7.63
CA ASP A 185 4.95 -11.93 8.01
C ASP A 185 5.44 -11.01 6.88
N TYR A 186 5.29 -11.43 5.62
CA TYR A 186 5.66 -10.61 4.45
C TYR A 186 4.70 -9.43 4.24
N PHE A 187 3.39 -9.66 4.39
CA PHE A 187 2.35 -8.65 4.26
C PHE A 187 2.10 -7.94 5.60
N THR A 188 0.84 -7.72 5.97
CA THR A 188 0.48 -6.85 7.09
C THR A 188 -0.12 -7.54 8.28
N PHE A 189 -0.56 -8.79 8.20
CA PHE A 189 -1.33 -9.36 9.30
C PHE A 189 -0.52 -9.51 10.59
N LYS A 190 0.77 -9.88 10.54
CA LYS A 190 1.63 -9.91 11.73
C LYS A 190 1.79 -8.51 12.33
N LEU A 191 2.00 -7.50 11.48
CA LEU A 191 2.10 -6.11 11.91
C LEU A 191 0.79 -5.60 12.52
N GLU A 192 -0.35 -5.94 11.92
CA GLU A 192 -1.69 -5.63 12.40
C GLU A 192 -1.91 -6.19 13.81
N CYS A 193 -1.57 -7.47 14.01
CA CYS A 193 -1.67 -8.11 15.32
C CYS A 193 -0.79 -7.39 16.36
N LYS A 194 0.46 -7.07 16.03
CA LYS A 194 1.38 -6.34 16.93
C LYS A 194 0.93 -4.91 17.23
N HIS A 195 0.25 -4.25 16.29
CA HIS A 195 -0.25 -2.89 16.46
C HIS A 195 -1.56 -2.86 17.28
N LYS A 196 -2.49 -3.77 17.00
CA LYS A 196 -3.82 -3.80 17.63
C LYS A 196 -3.84 -4.57 18.95
N TYR A 197 -3.04 -5.62 19.05
CA TYR A 197 -2.97 -6.55 20.18
C TYR A 197 -1.51 -6.86 20.56
N SER A 198 -1.03 -8.07 20.26
CA SER A 198 0.30 -8.57 20.62
C SER A 198 0.78 -9.63 19.62
N GLU A 199 2.07 -9.97 19.70
CA GLU A 199 2.63 -11.10 18.96
C GLU A 199 2.07 -12.45 19.44
N ARG A 200 1.63 -12.54 20.71
CA ARG A 200 0.96 -13.73 21.24
C ARG A 200 -0.39 -13.99 20.54
N ILE A 201 -1.14 -12.94 20.20
CA ILE A 201 -2.37 -13.08 19.38
C ILE A 201 -2.02 -13.60 17.98
N TYR A 202 -0.95 -13.08 17.37
CA TYR A 202 -0.50 -13.55 16.07
C TYR A 202 -0.16 -15.05 16.10
N ASP A 203 0.62 -15.50 17.08
CA ASP A 203 0.98 -16.92 17.20
C ASP A 203 -0.24 -17.82 17.43
N ALA A 204 -1.23 -17.37 18.22
CA ALA A 204 -2.49 -18.09 18.39
C ALA A 204 -3.29 -18.17 17.07
N CYS A 205 -3.30 -17.11 16.26
CA CYS A 205 -3.88 -17.16 14.91
C CYS A 205 -3.17 -18.19 14.03
N MET A 206 -1.83 -18.25 14.07
CA MET A 206 -1.05 -19.21 13.27
C MET A 206 -1.35 -20.67 13.65
N GLU A 207 -1.45 -20.95 14.95
CA GLU A 207 -1.87 -22.27 15.44
C GLU A 207 -3.30 -22.61 14.98
N SER A 208 -4.20 -21.63 15.04
CA SER A 208 -5.57 -21.81 14.55
C SER A 208 -5.64 -22.02 13.04
N PHE A 209 -4.81 -21.33 12.26
CA PHE A 209 -4.76 -21.45 10.81
C PHE A 209 -4.29 -22.84 10.37
N CYS A 210 -3.37 -23.45 11.12
CA CYS A 210 -2.99 -24.84 10.92
C CYS A 210 -4.13 -25.85 11.18
N ALA A 211 -5.17 -25.46 11.94
CA ALA A 211 -6.32 -26.32 12.19
C ALA A 211 -7.40 -26.25 11.09
N LEU A 212 -7.38 -25.23 10.22
CA LEU A 212 -8.37 -25.04 9.16
C LEU A 212 -8.38 -26.23 8.17
N PRO A 213 -9.56 -26.80 7.87
CA PRO A 213 -9.75 -27.78 6.80
C PRO A 213 -9.25 -27.28 5.44
N LEU A 214 -8.85 -28.21 4.56
CA LEU A 214 -8.27 -27.88 3.25
C LEU A 214 -9.29 -27.91 2.11
N ALA A 215 -10.38 -28.65 2.27
CA ALA A 215 -11.40 -28.81 1.25
C ALA A 215 -12.78 -29.08 1.85
N ALA A 216 -13.82 -28.93 1.03
CA ALA A 216 -15.15 -29.43 1.31
C ALA A 216 -15.72 -30.14 0.08
N VAL A 217 -16.52 -31.18 0.31
CA VAL A 217 -17.43 -31.74 -0.69
C VAL A 217 -18.82 -31.24 -0.38
N MET A 218 -19.32 -30.36 -1.23
CA MET A 218 -20.63 -29.75 -1.06
C MET A 218 -21.70 -30.53 -1.84
N ASN A 219 -22.77 -30.90 -1.15
CA ASN A 219 -23.93 -31.62 -1.68
C ASN A 219 -23.55 -32.91 -2.44
N LYS A 220 -22.41 -33.53 -2.10
CA LYS A 220 -21.82 -34.69 -2.82
C LYS A 220 -21.55 -34.43 -4.31
N GLN A 221 -21.53 -33.16 -4.74
CA GLN A 221 -21.47 -32.76 -6.14
C GLN A 221 -20.29 -31.84 -6.44
N PHE A 222 -19.89 -31.00 -5.49
CA PHE A 222 -18.87 -29.98 -5.74
C PHE A 222 -17.65 -30.21 -4.86
N LEU A 223 -16.46 -30.22 -5.45
CA LEU A 223 -15.24 -30.01 -4.67
C LEU A 223 -15.07 -28.51 -4.46
N CYS A 224 -14.95 -28.09 -3.21
CA CYS A 224 -14.69 -26.72 -2.80
C CYS A 224 -13.29 -26.64 -2.18
N ILE A 225 -12.42 -25.81 -2.75
CA ILE A 225 -11.02 -25.61 -2.34
C ILE A 225 -10.63 -24.15 -2.57
N HIS A 226 -9.54 -23.66 -1.99
CA HIS A 226 -9.10 -22.28 -2.21
C HIS A 226 -8.49 -22.07 -3.59
N GLY A 227 -7.37 -22.76 -3.85
CA GLY A 227 -6.60 -22.69 -5.07
C GLY A 227 -7.16 -23.61 -6.16
N GLY A 228 -6.58 -24.80 -6.30
CA GLY A 228 -6.87 -25.63 -7.46
C GLY A 228 -6.40 -27.08 -7.36
N LEU A 229 -6.32 -27.73 -8.52
CA LEU A 229 -5.90 -29.13 -8.61
C LEU A 229 -4.39 -29.28 -8.54
N SER A 230 -3.96 -30.50 -8.19
CA SER A 230 -2.55 -30.90 -8.15
C SER A 230 -2.31 -32.11 -9.07
N PRO A 231 -1.11 -32.27 -9.65
CA PRO A 231 -0.70 -33.53 -10.26
C PRO A 231 -0.71 -34.72 -9.27
N GLU A 232 -0.59 -34.45 -7.97
CA GLU A 232 -0.67 -35.45 -6.90
C GLU A 232 -2.12 -35.72 -6.44
N LEU A 233 -3.09 -34.90 -6.89
CA LEU A 233 -4.50 -35.02 -6.52
C LEU A 233 -5.26 -35.90 -7.51
N ASN A 234 -5.40 -37.18 -7.20
CA ASN A 234 -6.15 -38.12 -8.03
C ASN A 234 -7.55 -38.35 -7.51
N THR A 235 -7.71 -38.52 -6.20
CA THR A 235 -8.99 -38.79 -5.53
C THR A 235 -9.17 -37.91 -4.30
N LEU A 236 -10.40 -37.81 -3.81
CA LEU A 236 -10.69 -37.12 -2.54
C LEU A 236 -9.97 -37.74 -1.34
N ASP A 237 -9.59 -39.02 -1.40
CA ASP A 237 -8.84 -39.69 -0.32
C ASP A 237 -7.41 -39.17 -0.19
N ASP A 238 -6.83 -38.62 -1.25
CA ASP A 238 -5.48 -38.03 -1.21
C ASP A 238 -5.45 -36.82 -0.28
N ILE A 239 -6.50 -35.99 -0.32
CA ILE A 239 -6.66 -34.83 0.58
C ILE A 239 -6.92 -35.29 2.02
N ARG A 240 -7.71 -36.36 2.21
CA ARG A 240 -8.04 -36.90 3.55
C ARG A 240 -6.83 -37.43 4.30
N GLN A 241 -5.79 -37.86 3.58
CA GLN A 241 -4.57 -38.44 4.17
C GLN A 241 -3.49 -37.40 4.51
N LEU A 242 -3.64 -36.15 4.09
CA LEU A 242 -2.66 -35.10 4.39
C LEU A 242 -2.57 -34.81 5.89
N ASP A 243 -1.35 -34.61 6.39
CA ASP A 243 -1.17 -33.90 7.65
C ASP A 243 -1.27 -32.40 7.40
N ARG A 244 -2.40 -31.80 7.80
CA ARG A 244 -2.68 -30.37 7.62
C ARG A 244 -2.20 -29.49 8.77
N PHE A 245 -1.86 -30.07 9.93
CA PHE A 245 -1.58 -29.35 11.18
C PHE A 245 -0.14 -28.80 11.22
N ARG A 246 0.21 -28.04 10.19
CA ARG A 246 1.54 -27.51 9.93
C ARG A 246 1.47 -26.29 9.01
N GLU A 247 2.58 -25.59 8.87
CA GLU A 247 2.72 -24.59 7.81
C GLU A 247 2.62 -25.27 6.42
N PRO A 248 1.96 -24.61 5.44
CA PRO A 248 1.94 -25.11 4.08
C PRO A 248 3.38 -25.23 3.54
N PRO A 249 3.72 -26.36 2.90
CA PRO A 249 5.03 -26.51 2.28
C PRO A 249 5.13 -25.63 1.02
N THR A 250 6.35 -25.40 0.52
CA THR A 250 6.56 -24.67 -0.75
C THR A 250 6.19 -25.48 -1.99
N HIS A 251 6.01 -26.81 -1.86
CA HIS A 251 5.68 -27.74 -2.94
C HIS A 251 4.85 -28.93 -2.42
N GLY A 252 4.26 -29.69 -3.35
CA GLY A 252 3.44 -30.87 -3.08
C GLY A 252 1.96 -30.56 -2.88
N LEU A 253 1.14 -31.60 -2.70
CA LEU A 253 -0.32 -31.50 -2.74
C LEU A 253 -0.93 -30.41 -1.85
N MET A 254 -0.45 -30.21 -0.62
CA MET A 254 -0.98 -29.16 0.27
C MET A 254 -0.69 -27.75 -0.24
N CYS A 255 0.46 -27.53 -0.88
CA CYS A 255 0.77 -26.26 -1.55
C CYS A 255 -0.22 -26.05 -2.70
N ASP A 256 -0.40 -27.07 -3.53
CA ASP A 256 -1.20 -26.96 -4.75
C ASP A 256 -2.70 -26.70 -4.50
N ILE A 257 -3.29 -27.33 -3.46
CA ILE A 257 -4.68 -27.07 -3.08
C ILE A 257 -4.90 -25.59 -2.72
N LEU A 258 -3.87 -24.91 -2.22
CA LEU A 258 -3.94 -23.51 -1.81
C LEU A 258 -3.49 -22.53 -2.92
N TRP A 259 -2.63 -22.95 -3.86
CA TRP A 259 -1.95 -22.03 -4.80
C TRP A 259 -2.21 -22.29 -6.29
N ALA A 260 -2.77 -23.45 -6.67
CA ALA A 260 -2.95 -23.75 -8.08
C ALA A 260 -4.05 -22.89 -8.71
N ASP A 261 -3.84 -22.50 -9.97
CA ASP A 261 -4.77 -21.68 -10.75
C ASP A 261 -5.20 -22.41 -12.03
N PRO A 262 -6.39 -22.14 -12.59
CA PRO A 262 -6.67 -22.51 -13.97
C PRO A 262 -5.74 -21.75 -14.92
N VAL A 263 -5.30 -22.39 -16.00
CA VAL A 263 -4.57 -21.69 -17.09
C VAL A 263 -5.37 -20.49 -17.63
N GLU A 264 -4.68 -19.45 -18.11
CA GLU A 264 -5.33 -18.21 -18.58
C GLU A 264 -6.38 -18.47 -19.70
N ASP A 265 -6.02 -19.34 -20.65
CA ASP A 265 -6.85 -19.76 -21.79
C ASP A 265 -7.69 -21.03 -21.51
N PHE A 266 -8.07 -21.27 -20.24
CA PHE A 266 -8.77 -22.47 -19.78
C PHE A 266 -10.00 -22.83 -20.64
N GLY A 267 -10.02 -24.05 -21.15
CA GLY A 267 -11.00 -24.56 -22.09
C GLY A 267 -10.70 -24.29 -23.56
N THR A 268 -9.69 -23.50 -23.89
CA THR A 268 -9.20 -23.23 -25.26
C THR A 268 -7.69 -23.43 -25.38
N GLU A 269 -7.12 -24.20 -24.46
CA GLU A 269 -5.69 -24.42 -24.34
C GLU A 269 -5.10 -25.03 -25.61
N LYS A 270 -3.89 -24.60 -25.95
CA LYS A 270 -3.09 -25.20 -27.03
C LYS A 270 -2.22 -26.36 -26.57
N THR A 271 -1.84 -26.35 -25.29
CA THR A 271 -1.04 -27.43 -24.69
C THR A 271 -1.90 -28.66 -24.44
N THR A 272 -1.29 -29.84 -24.52
CA THR A 272 -1.89 -31.12 -24.13
C THR A 272 -1.58 -31.51 -22.69
N ASP A 273 -0.72 -30.76 -22.01
CA ASP A 273 -0.32 -31.06 -20.64
C ASP A 273 -1.48 -30.76 -19.67
N SER A 274 -1.64 -31.62 -18.67
CA SER A 274 -2.68 -31.42 -17.64
C SER A 274 -2.29 -30.36 -16.63
N PHE A 275 -1.00 -30.21 -16.38
CA PHE A 275 -0.43 -29.28 -15.41
C PHE A 275 0.81 -28.61 -16.00
N VAL A 276 0.91 -27.30 -15.83
CA VAL A 276 2.06 -26.47 -16.26
C VAL A 276 2.52 -25.67 -15.06
N HIS A 277 3.81 -25.38 -14.91
CA HIS A 277 4.28 -24.59 -13.78
C HIS A 277 3.62 -23.20 -13.72
N ASN A 278 3.16 -22.78 -12.53
CA ASN A 278 2.51 -21.50 -12.33
C ASN A 278 3.54 -20.38 -12.11
N HIS A 279 3.97 -19.78 -13.22
CA HIS A 279 4.90 -18.66 -13.22
C HIS A 279 4.30 -17.33 -12.70
N VAL A 280 2.97 -17.24 -12.59
CA VAL A 280 2.31 -16.08 -11.97
C VAL A 280 2.50 -16.17 -10.47
N ARG A 281 2.32 -17.33 -9.84
CA ARG A 281 2.51 -17.54 -8.40
C ARG A 281 3.96 -17.81 -7.99
N GLY A 282 4.80 -18.28 -8.91
CA GLY A 282 6.18 -18.69 -8.63
C GLY A 282 6.30 -20.04 -7.88
N CYS A 283 5.18 -20.70 -7.64
CA CYS A 283 5.07 -22.03 -7.03
C CYS A 283 3.84 -22.74 -7.59
N SER A 284 3.66 -24.03 -7.30
CA SER A 284 2.52 -24.82 -7.77
C SER A 284 2.35 -24.84 -9.31
N TYR A 285 1.12 -25.08 -9.78
CA TYR A 285 0.78 -25.37 -11.16
C TYR A 285 -0.45 -24.61 -11.63
N PHE A 286 -0.44 -24.28 -12.93
CA PHE A 286 -1.65 -24.09 -13.68
C PHE A 286 -2.24 -25.43 -14.08
N PHE A 287 -3.54 -25.64 -13.86
CA PHE A 287 -4.26 -26.83 -14.30
C PHE A 287 -5.16 -26.53 -15.51
N THR A 288 -5.28 -27.48 -16.43
CA THR A 288 -6.06 -27.30 -17.67
C THR A 288 -7.49 -27.83 -17.54
N TYR A 289 -8.35 -27.46 -18.49
CA TYR A 289 -9.72 -27.98 -18.62
C TYR A 289 -9.75 -29.50 -18.72
N GLN A 290 -8.76 -30.11 -19.37
CA GLN A 290 -8.62 -31.55 -19.44
C GLN A 290 -8.38 -32.16 -18.06
N ALA A 291 -7.46 -31.59 -17.27
CA ALA A 291 -7.17 -32.04 -15.91
C ALA A 291 -8.43 -31.96 -15.01
N ALA A 292 -9.17 -30.84 -15.10
CA ALA A 292 -10.42 -30.66 -14.38
C ALA A 292 -11.47 -31.72 -14.76
N CYS A 293 -11.69 -31.97 -16.06
CA CYS A 293 -12.66 -32.98 -16.50
C CYS A 293 -12.28 -34.39 -16.03
N GLN A 294 -11.01 -34.76 -16.14
CA GLN A 294 -10.53 -36.08 -15.70
C GLN A 294 -10.74 -36.28 -14.19
N PHE A 295 -10.44 -35.25 -13.38
CA PHE A 295 -10.66 -35.31 -11.94
C PHE A 295 -12.14 -35.44 -11.58
N LEU A 296 -13.00 -34.63 -12.22
CA LEU A 296 -14.45 -34.63 -12.00
C LEU A 296 -15.08 -35.99 -12.35
N GLU A 297 -14.74 -36.55 -13.51
CA GLU A 297 -15.24 -37.86 -13.94
C GLU A 297 -14.79 -38.97 -13.00
N ARG A 298 -13.51 -38.97 -12.60
CA ARG A 298 -12.94 -39.99 -11.70
C ARG A 298 -13.59 -39.98 -10.32
N ASN A 299 -13.91 -38.79 -9.79
CA ASN A 299 -14.47 -38.62 -8.45
C ASN A 299 -15.99 -38.50 -8.44
N ASN A 300 -16.65 -38.66 -9.58
CA ASN A 300 -18.10 -38.52 -9.74
C ASN A 300 -18.63 -37.18 -9.18
N LEU A 301 -17.93 -36.09 -9.52
CA LEU A 301 -18.27 -34.72 -9.14
C LEU A 301 -18.77 -33.93 -10.35
N LEU A 302 -19.56 -32.90 -10.09
CA LEU A 302 -20.17 -32.03 -11.08
C LEU A 302 -19.26 -30.85 -11.46
N SER A 303 -18.60 -30.23 -10.48
CA SER A 303 -17.77 -29.04 -10.69
C SER A 303 -16.81 -28.79 -9.53
N ILE A 304 -15.79 -27.97 -9.77
CA ILE A 304 -14.86 -27.44 -8.76
C ILE A 304 -15.23 -25.99 -8.48
N ILE A 305 -15.47 -25.64 -7.22
CA ILE A 305 -15.68 -24.26 -6.77
C ILE A 305 -14.41 -23.81 -6.03
N ARG A 306 -13.86 -22.68 -6.44
CA ARG A 306 -12.63 -22.14 -5.88
C ARG A 306 -12.62 -20.62 -5.76
N ALA A 307 -11.58 -20.03 -5.15
CA ALA A 307 -11.48 -18.60 -4.89
C ALA A 307 -10.18 -17.98 -5.46
N HIS A 308 -9.29 -17.39 -4.65
CA HIS A 308 -7.86 -17.08 -4.91
C HIS A 308 -7.48 -16.13 -6.07
N GLU A 309 -8.32 -15.93 -7.08
CA GLU A 309 -8.07 -14.97 -8.16
C GLU A 309 -9.17 -13.91 -8.19
N ALA A 310 -8.79 -12.64 -8.04
CA ALA A 310 -9.69 -11.50 -8.17
C ALA A 310 -10.44 -11.53 -9.51
N GLN A 311 -11.75 -11.22 -9.46
CA GLN A 311 -12.62 -11.17 -10.64
C GLN A 311 -13.37 -9.84 -10.66
N ASP A 312 -13.42 -9.16 -11.81
CA ASP A 312 -14.13 -7.88 -11.96
C ASP A 312 -15.63 -8.01 -11.59
N ALA A 313 -16.26 -9.10 -11.99
CA ALA A 313 -17.65 -9.41 -11.63
C ALA A 313 -17.81 -10.06 -10.25
N GLY A 314 -16.72 -10.32 -9.52
CA GLY A 314 -16.72 -11.11 -8.27
C GLY A 314 -16.89 -12.62 -8.48
N TYR A 315 -17.00 -13.09 -9.73
CA TYR A 315 -17.04 -14.52 -10.06
C TYR A 315 -16.60 -14.76 -11.50
N ARG A 316 -16.23 -16.02 -11.81
CA ARG A 316 -16.02 -16.50 -13.18
C ARG A 316 -16.52 -17.93 -13.33
N MET A 317 -17.33 -18.15 -14.36
CA MET A 317 -17.80 -19.48 -14.77
C MET A 317 -16.96 -19.97 -15.93
N TYR A 318 -16.24 -21.09 -15.76
CA TYR A 318 -15.37 -21.63 -16.79
C TYR A 318 -16.13 -22.55 -17.76
N ARG A 319 -15.41 -23.08 -18.76
CA ARG A 319 -15.96 -23.95 -19.80
C ARG A 319 -16.80 -25.09 -19.19
N LYS A 320 -17.95 -25.34 -19.80
CA LYS A 320 -18.85 -26.43 -19.39
C LYS A 320 -18.28 -27.80 -19.75
N THR A 321 -18.42 -28.76 -18.84
CA THR A 321 -18.12 -30.17 -19.11
C THR A 321 -19.02 -30.68 -20.25
N LYS A 322 -18.48 -31.57 -21.08
CA LYS A 322 -19.24 -32.16 -22.21
C LYS A 322 -20.32 -33.13 -21.73
N THR A 323 -20.09 -33.79 -20.60
CA THR A 323 -20.95 -34.84 -20.05
C THR A 323 -22.19 -34.28 -19.35
N THR A 324 -22.03 -33.23 -18.54
CA THR A 324 -23.14 -32.68 -17.73
C THR A 324 -23.69 -31.35 -18.26
N GLY A 325 -22.94 -30.65 -19.13
CA GLY A 325 -23.30 -29.30 -19.57
C GLY A 325 -23.18 -28.22 -18.46
N PHE A 326 -22.61 -28.58 -17.31
CA PHE A 326 -22.37 -27.69 -16.18
C PHE A 326 -20.93 -27.13 -16.20
N PRO A 327 -20.67 -25.88 -15.76
CA PRO A 327 -19.32 -25.32 -15.65
C PRO A 327 -18.37 -26.29 -14.93
N SER A 328 -17.21 -26.60 -15.50
CA SER A 328 -16.26 -27.51 -14.86
C SER A 328 -15.58 -26.90 -13.63
N VAL A 329 -15.32 -25.59 -13.69
CA VAL A 329 -14.69 -24.81 -12.63
C VAL A 329 -15.47 -23.51 -12.45
N MET A 330 -15.51 -23.01 -11.22
CA MET A 330 -16.10 -21.73 -10.87
C MET A 330 -15.19 -21.01 -9.89
N THR A 331 -14.81 -19.77 -10.19
CA THR A 331 -14.12 -18.88 -9.26
C THR A 331 -15.14 -17.96 -8.59
N ILE A 332 -15.12 -17.86 -7.26
CA ILE A 332 -15.89 -16.91 -6.48
C ILE A 332 -14.93 -16.00 -5.70
N PHE A 333 -15.17 -14.69 -5.74
CA PHE A 333 -14.32 -13.69 -5.10
C PHE A 333 -15.19 -12.71 -4.32
N SER A 334 -14.92 -12.56 -3.02
CA SER A 334 -15.85 -11.91 -2.08
C SER A 334 -15.32 -10.59 -1.49
N ALA A 335 -14.21 -10.05 -2.02
CA ALA A 335 -13.65 -8.75 -1.66
C ALA A 335 -13.94 -7.68 -2.74
N PRO A 336 -14.95 -6.80 -2.58
CA PRO A 336 -15.28 -5.78 -3.57
C PRO A 336 -14.32 -4.61 -3.50
N ASN A 337 -14.09 -3.92 -4.62
CA ASN A 337 -13.10 -2.84 -4.73
C ASN A 337 -11.76 -3.21 -4.06
N TYR A 338 -11.26 -4.39 -4.39
CA TYR A 338 -10.07 -4.95 -3.78
C TYR A 338 -8.90 -3.94 -3.80
N LEU A 339 -8.20 -3.84 -2.66
CA LEU A 339 -7.12 -2.87 -2.40
C LEU A 339 -7.51 -1.39 -2.58
N ASP A 340 -8.80 -1.05 -2.50
CA ASP A 340 -9.34 0.29 -2.79
C ASP A 340 -9.14 0.80 -4.23
N VAL A 341 -8.66 -0.05 -5.13
CA VAL A 341 -8.17 0.35 -6.46
C VAL A 341 -8.79 -0.47 -7.59
N TYR A 342 -9.03 -1.77 -7.39
CA TYR A 342 -9.51 -2.65 -8.47
C TYR A 342 -10.91 -2.30 -8.98
N ASN A 343 -11.73 -1.65 -8.14
CA ASN A 343 -13.12 -1.28 -8.46
C ASN A 343 -14.02 -2.44 -8.92
N ASN A 344 -13.63 -3.68 -8.60
CA ASN A 344 -14.39 -4.88 -8.91
C ASN A 344 -15.64 -5.00 -8.02
N LYS A 345 -16.61 -5.78 -8.48
CA LYS A 345 -17.68 -6.33 -7.64
C LYS A 345 -17.16 -7.52 -6.84
N ALA A 346 -17.83 -7.83 -5.74
CA ALA A 346 -17.74 -9.12 -5.08
C ALA A 346 -18.98 -9.95 -5.36
N ALA A 347 -18.90 -11.26 -5.13
CA ALA A 347 -20.05 -12.14 -5.17
C ALA A 347 -19.99 -13.24 -4.10
N VAL A 348 -21.17 -13.79 -3.79
CA VAL A 348 -21.35 -15.07 -3.10
C VAL A 348 -22.20 -16.01 -3.96
N LEU A 349 -21.96 -17.31 -3.82
CA LEU A 349 -22.73 -18.35 -4.51
C LEU A 349 -23.74 -18.95 -3.52
N LYS A 350 -25.03 -18.74 -3.77
CA LYS A 350 -26.12 -19.35 -3.02
C LYS A 350 -26.62 -20.57 -3.75
N TYR A 351 -26.47 -21.74 -3.15
CA TYR A 351 -26.98 -23.00 -3.70
C TYR A 351 -28.15 -23.51 -2.87
N GLU A 352 -29.35 -23.50 -3.45
CA GLU A 352 -30.59 -23.88 -2.79
C GLU A 352 -31.57 -24.43 -3.83
N SER A 353 -32.35 -25.47 -3.47
CA SER A 353 -33.35 -26.06 -4.36
C SER A 353 -32.81 -26.49 -5.73
N ASN A 354 -31.59 -27.02 -5.77
CA ASN A 354 -30.84 -27.36 -7.00
C ASN A 354 -30.56 -26.18 -7.95
N VAL A 355 -30.73 -24.95 -7.48
CA VAL A 355 -30.43 -23.73 -8.24
C VAL A 355 -29.20 -23.06 -7.65
N MET A 356 -28.26 -22.72 -8.53
CA MET A 356 -27.08 -21.95 -8.19
C MET A 356 -27.32 -20.48 -8.54
N ASN A 357 -27.34 -19.62 -7.53
CA ASN A 357 -27.65 -18.21 -7.65
C ASN A 357 -26.45 -17.38 -7.21
N ILE A 358 -25.93 -16.55 -8.10
CA ILE A 358 -24.79 -15.67 -7.79
C ILE A 358 -25.34 -14.33 -7.33
N ARG A 359 -24.98 -13.91 -6.12
CA ARG A 359 -25.37 -12.61 -5.57
C ARG A 359 -24.16 -11.70 -5.53
N GLN A 360 -24.14 -10.71 -6.41
CA GLN A 360 -23.09 -9.70 -6.47
C GLN A 360 -23.38 -8.55 -5.49
N PHE A 361 -22.33 -7.92 -4.97
CA PHE A 361 -22.41 -6.72 -4.15
C PHE A 361 -21.20 -5.80 -4.40
N ASN A 362 -21.36 -4.52 -4.09
CA ASN A 362 -20.32 -3.50 -4.22
C ASN A 362 -19.67 -3.23 -2.84
N CYS A 363 -18.58 -2.47 -2.83
CA CYS A 363 -17.87 -2.13 -1.61
C CYS A 363 -18.66 -1.22 -0.67
N THR A 364 -18.27 -1.28 0.60
CA THR A 364 -18.80 -0.50 1.71
C THR A 364 -17.69 0.43 2.22
N PRO A 365 -18.00 1.69 2.57
CA PRO A 365 -17.01 2.56 3.18
C PRO A 365 -16.42 1.96 4.46
N HIS A 366 -15.11 2.08 4.61
CA HIS A 366 -14.39 1.70 5.83
C HIS A 366 -13.54 2.88 6.35
N PRO A 367 -13.11 2.85 7.63
CA PRO A 367 -12.15 3.79 8.17
C PRO A 367 -10.82 3.74 7.42
N TYR A 368 -10.16 4.89 7.39
CA TYR A 368 -8.86 5.05 6.76
C TYR A 368 -7.75 4.74 7.76
N TRP A 369 -6.75 4.00 7.29
CA TRP A 369 -5.51 3.74 8.00
C TRP A 369 -4.35 4.16 7.11
N LEU A 370 -3.33 4.78 7.70
CA LEU A 370 -2.08 5.01 7.00
C LEU A 370 -1.40 3.68 6.70
N PRO A 371 -0.60 3.60 5.62
CA PRO A 371 0.10 2.37 5.27
C PRO A 371 0.87 1.79 6.46
N ASN A 372 0.76 0.48 6.65
CA ASN A 372 1.44 -0.27 7.71
C ASN A 372 1.09 0.22 9.15
N PHE A 373 -0.13 0.73 9.36
CA PHE A 373 -0.62 1.21 10.66
C PHE A 373 0.25 2.31 11.29
N MET A 374 0.89 3.12 10.45
CA MET A 374 1.75 4.21 10.89
C MET A 374 0.93 5.30 11.60
N ASP A 375 1.43 5.80 12.72
CA ASP A 375 0.81 6.96 13.37
C ASP A 375 1.17 8.26 12.65
N VAL A 376 0.33 9.28 12.85
CA VAL A 376 0.45 10.58 12.16
C VAL A 376 1.72 11.33 12.52
N PHE A 377 2.34 11.10 13.68
CA PHE A 377 3.61 11.73 14.02
C PHE A 377 4.73 11.09 13.23
N THR A 378 4.85 9.76 13.26
CA THR A 378 5.85 9.03 12.46
C THR A 378 5.76 9.38 10.97
N TRP A 379 4.53 9.54 10.44
CA TRP A 379 4.31 9.91 9.05
C TRP A 379 4.72 11.37 8.74
N SER A 380 4.34 12.32 9.59
CA SER A 380 4.50 13.76 9.33
C SER A 380 5.86 14.34 9.71
N LEU A 381 6.52 13.77 10.73
CA LEU A 381 7.72 14.36 11.34
C LEU A 381 8.90 14.52 10.36
N PRO A 382 9.17 13.56 9.43
CA PRO A 382 10.20 13.76 8.40
C PRO A 382 9.91 14.98 7.52
N PHE A 383 8.66 15.18 7.12
CA PHE A 383 8.24 16.30 6.30
C PHE A 383 8.31 17.63 7.05
N VAL A 384 7.87 17.67 8.31
CA VAL A 384 8.01 18.86 9.16
C VAL A 384 9.48 19.24 9.31
N GLY A 385 10.35 18.26 9.56
CA GLY A 385 11.81 18.47 9.61
C GLY A 385 12.37 19.07 8.33
N GLU A 386 12.00 18.49 7.17
CA GLU A 386 12.39 19.00 5.85
C GLU A 386 11.95 20.46 5.65
N LYS A 387 10.68 20.79 5.91
CA LYS A 387 10.14 22.13 5.63
C LYS A 387 10.69 23.21 6.56
N ILE A 388 10.88 22.89 7.84
CA ILE A 388 11.54 23.82 8.77
C ILE A 388 12.99 24.06 8.33
N THR A 389 13.68 23.01 7.90
CA THR A 389 15.04 23.10 7.36
C THR A 389 15.09 23.99 6.11
N ASP A 390 14.20 23.77 5.13
CA ASP A 390 14.09 24.58 3.92
C ASP A 390 13.83 26.06 4.24
N MET A 391 12.91 26.33 5.18
CA MET A 391 12.59 27.68 5.62
C MET A 391 13.81 28.36 6.23
N LEU A 392 14.53 27.67 7.13
CA LEU A 392 15.73 28.21 7.76
C LEU A 392 16.84 28.46 6.75
N VAL A 393 17.04 27.57 5.76
CA VAL A 393 17.98 27.79 4.65
C VAL A 393 17.59 29.01 3.83
N ALA A 394 16.31 29.15 3.48
CA ALA A 394 15.82 30.31 2.73
C ALA A 394 16.05 31.61 3.49
N VAL A 395 15.78 31.64 4.80
CA VAL A 395 16.08 32.79 5.67
C VAL A 395 17.58 33.08 5.71
N LEU A 396 18.43 32.07 5.86
CA LEU A 396 19.89 32.26 5.89
C LEU A 396 20.45 32.75 4.54
N ASN A 397 19.86 32.32 3.43
CA ASN A 397 20.22 32.78 2.08
C ASN A 397 19.76 34.22 1.78
N THR A 398 18.94 34.84 2.65
CA THR A 398 18.64 36.28 2.53
C THR A 398 19.81 37.16 2.93
N CYS A 399 20.75 36.65 3.73
CA CYS A 399 22.04 37.30 3.93
C CYS A 399 22.86 37.10 2.66
N THR A 400 23.10 38.19 1.92
CA THR A 400 23.85 38.10 0.69
C THR A 400 25.31 37.78 0.98
N LYS A 401 25.98 37.20 -0.01
CA LYS A 401 27.42 36.99 0.05
C LYS A 401 28.15 38.32 0.28
N GLU A 402 27.60 39.42 -0.21
CA GLU A 402 28.12 40.76 0.03
C GLU A 402 27.98 41.21 1.50
N GLU A 403 26.92 40.87 2.25
CA GLU A 403 26.84 41.21 3.70
C GLU A 403 27.82 40.39 4.57
N LEU A 404 28.19 39.19 4.10
CA LEU A 404 29.21 38.36 4.73
C LEU A 404 30.62 38.82 4.35
N GLU A 405 30.85 39.21 3.09
CA GLU A 405 32.14 39.71 2.57
C GLU A 405 32.41 41.17 3.02
N GLU A 406 31.40 42.05 3.13
CA GLU A 406 31.53 43.40 3.70
C GLU A 406 31.91 43.35 5.19
N SER A 407 31.56 42.28 5.91
CA SER A 407 31.99 42.09 7.29
C SER A 407 33.47 41.72 7.43
N ASP A 408 34.08 41.13 6.39
CA ASP A 408 35.51 40.87 6.31
C ASP A 408 36.28 42.13 5.81
N ASP A 409 35.73 42.89 4.87
CA ASP A 409 36.38 44.14 4.39
C ASP A 409 36.30 45.30 5.41
N GLU A 410 35.24 45.39 6.23
CA GLU A 410 35.22 46.32 7.38
C GLU A 410 36.23 45.91 8.48
N THR A 411 36.68 44.65 8.53
CA THR A 411 37.78 44.27 9.44
C THR A 411 39.17 44.70 8.96
N ALA A 412 39.34 45.07 7.69
CA ALA A 412 40.64 45.46 7.14
C ALA A 412 40.89 46.99 7.11
N LEU A 413 39.84 47.83 7.22
CA LEU A 413 39.96 49.28 6.98
C LEU A 413 39.84 50.21 8.20
N VAL A 414 39.76 49.70 9.43
CA VAL A 414 39.80 50.57 10.62
C VAL A 414 41.24 50.75 11.11
N SER A 415 41.91 51.75 10.56
CA SER A 415 43.09 52.35 11.19
C SER A 415 42.75 52.89 12.59
N PRO A 416 43.67 52.84 13.57
CA PRO A 416 43.36 53.00 14.97
C PRO A 416 43.20 54.46 15.34
N THR A 417 42.04 55.07 15.03
CA THR A 417 41.68 56.34 15.66
C THR A 417 40.17 56.53 15.74
N SER A 418 39.71 56.53 16.99
CA SER A 418 38.47 57.12 17.51
C SER A 418 37.11 56.62 16.99
N VAL A 419 36.55 55.57 17.61
CA VAL A 419 35.21 55.53 18.25
C VAL A 419 35.20 54.39 19.31
N THR A 420 34.44 54.59 20.39
CA THR A 420 34.37 53.82 21.66
C THR A 420 34.34 52.29 21.57
N SER A 421 35.12 51.64 22.45
CA SER A 421 35.57 50.24 22.37
C SER A 421 34.62 49.16 22.92
N GLU A 422 33.53 49.47 23.62
CA GLU A 422 32.64 48.44 24.20
C GLU A 422 31.59 47.91 23.20
N ASP A 423 30.91 48.78 22.46
CA ASP A 423 29.88 48.38 21.47
C ASP A 423 30.46 47.57 20.30
N SER A 424 31.71 47.84 19.91
CA SER A 424 32.41 47.12 18.84
C SER A 424 32.78 45.69 19.27
N MET A 425 33.16 45.49 20.54
CA MET A 425 33.43 44.17 21.10
C MET A 425 32.14 43.36 21.32
N GLU A 426 31.05 43.99 21.76
CA GLU A 426 29.73 43.34 21.90
C GLU A 426 29.19 42.91 20.53
N ARG A 427 29.26 43.76 19.50
CA ARG A 427 28.92 43.40 18.11
C ARG A 427 29.78 42.26 17.58
N ARG A 428 31.10 42.29 17.81
CA ARG A 428 32.02 41.22 17.38
C ARG A 428 31.71 39.88 18.06
N LYS A 429 31.26 39.90 19.32
CA LYS A 429 30.81 38.72 20.07
C LYS A 429 29.47 38.18 19.56
N VAL A 430 28.52 39.06 19.21
CA VAL A 430 27.24 38.69 18.59
C VAL A 430 27.45 38.08 17.21
N ILE A 431 28.34 38.65 16.39
CA ILE A 431 28.67 38.11 15.06
C ILE A 431 29.38 36.76 15.18
N LYS A 432 30.36 36.61 16.08
CA LYS A 432 31.01 35.33 16.36
C LYS A 432 30.02 34.26 16.84
N ASN A 433 29.07 34.62 17.70
CA ASN A 433 28.01 33.72 18.15
C ASN A 433 27.05 33.34 17.00
N LYS A 434 26.75 34.26 16.09
CA LYS A 434 25.97 33.99 14.87
C LYS A 434 26.73 33.05 13.93
N ILE A 435 28.02 33.26 13.69
CA ILE A 435 28.87 32.39 12.86
C ILE A 435 28.99 31.00 13.49
N MET A 436 29.18 30.90 14.81
CA MET A 436 29.20 29.62 15.51
C MET A 436 27.83 28.92 15.50
N ALA A 437 26.72 29.66 15.55
CA ALA A 437 25.37 29.11 15.40
C ALA A 437 25.13 28.60 13.98
N VAL A 438 25.56 29.36 12.96
CA VAL A 438 25.51 28.96 11.54
C VAL A 438 26.40 27.75 11.29
N GLY A 439 27.58 27.66 11.89
CA GLY A 439 28.47 26.48 11.78
C GLY A 439 27.93 25.24 12.49
N ARG A 440 27.25 25.38 13.63
CA ARG A 440 26.52 24.26 14.29
C ARG A 440 25.32 23.84 13.47
N MET A 441 24.56 24.78 12.93
CA MET A 441 23.45 24.51 12.03
C MET A 441 23.92 23.87 10.72
N ALA A 442 25.05 24.28 10.13
CA ALA A 442 25.63 23.66 8.93
C ALA A 442 25.96 22.17 9.13
N ARG A 443 26.40 21.79 10.33
CA ARG A 443 26.62 20.39 10.70
C ARG A 443 25.32 19.61 10.87
N VAL A 444 24.29 20.24 11.46
CA VAL A 444 22.92 19.71 11.49
C VAL A 444 22.33 19.61 10.08
N PHE A 445 22.61 20.57 9.19
CA PHE A 445 22.19 20.58 7.79
C PHE A 445 22.87 19.48 6.97
N ALA A 446 24.15 19.16 7.20
CA ALA A 446 24.82 18.04 6.54
C ALA A 446 24.21 16.68 6.94
N LEU A 447 23.83 16.55 8.22
CA LEU A 447 23.24 15.34 8.77
C LEU A 447 21.77 15.18 8.36
N LEU A 448 21.00 16.27 8.35
CA LEU A 448 19.62 16.31 7.83
C LEU A 448 19.55 16.12 6.32
N ARG A 449 20.56 16.57 5.57
CA ARG A 449 20.68 16.33 4.13
C ARG A 449 21.03 14.86 3.84
N SER A 450 21.93 14.28 4.63
CA SER A 450 22.20 12.83 4.63
C SER A 450 20.94 12.00 4.94
N GLU A 451 20.13 12.41 5.93
CA GLU A 451 18.85 11.75 6.22
C GLU A 451 17.79 12.03 5.14
N SER A 452 17.75 13.23 4.55
CA SER A 452 16.92 13.55 3.38
C SER A 452 17.30 12.73 2.14
N GLU A 453 18.58 12.38 1.99
CA GLU A 453 19.08 11.51 0.92
C GLU A 453 18.68 10.05 1.17
N LYS A 454 18.68 9.57 2.42
CA LYS A 454 18.04 8.29 2.81
C LYS A 454 16.52 8.30 2.62
N VAL A 455 15.86 9.44 2.83
CA VAL A 455 14.46 9.65 2.44
C VAL A 455 14.30 9.65 0.92
N SER A 456 15.33 10.01 0.15
CA SER A 456 15.35 9.86 -1.31
C SER A 456 15.62 8.41 -1.75
N GLU A 457 16.33 7.61 -0.97
CA GLU A 457 16.38 6.14 -1.14
C GLU A 457 15.01 5.49 -0.82
N LEU A 458 14.25 6.01 0.14
CA LEU A 458 12.83 5.63 0.33
C LEU A 458 11.96 5.90 -0.91
N LYS A 459 12.30 6.93 -1.70
CA LYS A 459 11.64 7.22 -3.00
C LYS A 459 12.01 6.21 -4.08
N SER A 460 13.27 5.75 -4.14
CA SER A 460 13.71 4.73 -5.11
C SER A 460 13.17 3.33 -4.78
N VAL A 461 13.02 3.00 -3.50
CA VAL A 461 12.47 1.71 -3.02
C VAL A 461 10.94 1.63 -3.18
N SER A 462 10.27 2.75 -3.50
CA SER A 462 8.83 2.81 -3.80
C SER A 462 8.51 2.60 -5.30
N GLY A 463 9.47 2.17 -6.11
CA GLY A 463 9.24 1.76 -7.51
C GLY A 463 8.99 2.87 -8.53
N SER A 464 9.11 4.15 -8.15
CA SER A 464 8.96 5.28 -9.09
C SER A 464 10.17 6.21 -9.04
N SER A 465 10.90 6.32 -10.16
CA SER A 465 12.06 7.20 -10.34
C SER A 465 11.71 8.70 -10.42
N LYS A 466 10.45 9.06 -10.19
CA LYS A 466 9.99 10.42 -9.93
C LYS A 466 8.94 10.38 -8.82
N LEU A 467 9.11 11.18 -7.78
CA LEU A 467 7.94 11.75 -7.11
C LEU A 467 7.43 12.84 -8.04
N PRO A 468 6.28 12.68 -8.71
CA PRO A 468 5.74 13.78 -9.47
C PRO A 468 5.31 14.80 -8.40
N TYR A 469 6.05 15.89 -8.32
CA TYR A 469 5.74 17.03 -7.46
C TYR A 469 4.27 17.49 -7.68
N GLY A 470 3.72 17.24 -8.88
CA GLY A 470 2.30 17.42 -9.20
C GLY A 470 1.35 16.35 -8.65
N THR A 471 1.75 15.10 -8.47
CA THR A 471 0.84 14.01 -8.01
C THR A 471 0.67 14.00 -6.50
N LEU A 472 1.66 14.47 -5.73
CA LEU A 472 1.47 14.78 -4.30
C LEU A 472 0.62 16.04 -4.09
N ALA A 473 0.71 17.02 -4.99
CA ALA A 473 -0.14 18.21 -4.98
C ALA A 473 -1.58 17.93 -5.44
N SER A 474 -1.79 16.94 -6.32
CA SER A 474 -3.12 16.50 -6.79
C SER A 474 -3.79 15.45 -5.89
N GLY A 475 -3.14 15.01 -4.81
CA GLY A 475 -3.69 14.01 -3.89
C GLY A 475 -4.15 12.71 -4.58
N SER A 476 -5.20 12.09 -4.06
CA SER A 476 -5.77 10.83 -4.56
C SER A 476 -6.30 10.90 -6.01
N GLU A 477 -6.51 12.08 -6.57
CA GLU A 477 -7.01 12.24 -7.95
C GLU A 477 -5.94 11.91 -8.99
N GLY A 478 -4.67 12.28 -8.75
CA GLY A 478 -3.58 12.00 -9.69
C GLY A 478 -3.19 10.51 -9.78
N ILE A 479 -3.52 9.71 -8.75
CA ILE A 479 -3.34 8.24 -8.77
C ILE A 479 -4.54 7.57 -9.45
N ARG A 480 -5.76 8.07 -9.21
CA ARG A 480 -6.97 7.61 -9.91
C ARG A 480 -6.90 7.82 -11.42
N GLU A 481 -6.24 8.89 -11.89
CA GLU A 481 -6.03 9.12 -13.32
C GLU A 481 -5.02 8.14 -13.95
N ALA A 482 -4.17 7.49 -13.16
CA ALA A 482 -3.13 6.56 -13.63
C ALA A 482 -3.60 5.09 -13.70
N ILE A 483 -4.58 4.69 -12.88
CA ILE A 483 -5.16 3.34 -12.87
C ILE A 483 -6.63 3.44 -13.32
N ASN A 484 -6.89 3.23 -14.61
CA ASN A 484 -8.20 3.51 -15.21
C ASN A 484 -9.13 2.29 -15.26
N GLY A 485 -8.70 1.10 -14.80
CA GLY A 485 -9.53 -0.10 -14.77
C GLY A 485 -8.93 -1.31 -14.03
N PHE A 486 -9.77 -2.34 -13.87
CA PHE A 486 -9.44 -3.61 -13.19
C PHE A 486 -8.13 -4.24 -13.66
N ASP A 487 -7.91 -4.29 -14.98
CA ASP A 487 -6.72 -4.91 -15.56
C ASP A 487 -5.43 -4.15 -15.24
N ASP A 488 -5.50 -2.82 -15.09
CA ASP A 488 -4.34 -2.00 -14.73
C ASP A 488 -3.98 -2.21 -13.25
N ALA A 489 -5.00 -2.26 -12.38
CA ALA A 489 -4.82 -2.59 -10.97
C ALA A 489 -4.20 -3.99 -10.82
N ARG A 490 -4.75 -4.99 -11.52
CA ARG A 490 -4.24 -6.37 -11.52
C ARG A 490 -2.78 -6.45 -11.96
N LYS A 491 -2.40 -5.73 -13.02
CA LYS A 491 -1.00 -5.70 -13.49
C LYS A 491 -0.07 -5.05 -12.48
N SER A 492 -0.49 -3.96 -11.83
CA SER A 492 0.32 -3.29 -10.81
C SER A 492 0.56 -4.15 -9.57
N ASP A 493 -0.33 -5.12 -9.33
CA ASP A 493 -0.37 -5.94 -8.14
C ASP A 493 0.18 -7.36 -8.33
N ILE A 494 0.56 -7.73 -9.57
CA ILE A 494 0.92 -9.11 -9.92
C ILE A 494 2.10 -9.69 -9.11
N GLU A 495 3.02 -8.84 -8.65
CA GLU A 495 4.12 -9.29 -7.80
C GLU A 495 3.67 -9.62 -6.37
N ASN A 496 2.59 -9.00 -5.88
CA ASN A 496 1.99 -9.34 -4.58
C ASN A 496 1.13 -10.61 -4.65
N GLU A 497 0.80 -11.06 -5.86
CA GLU A 497 0.09 -12.32 -6.10
C GLU A 497 1.04 -13.54 -6.11
N ARG A 498 2.35 -13.31 -6.04
CA ARG A 498 3.40 -14.34 -5.96
C ARG A 498 3.63 -14.84 -4.54
N LEU A 499 4.10 -16.09 -4.44
CA LEU A 499 4.73 -16.57 -3.21
C LEU A 499 5.93 -15.67 -2.90
N PRO A 500 5.99 -15.05 -1.70
CA PRO A 500 7.14 -14.25 -1.32
C PRO A 500 8.44 -15.07 -1.31
N PRO A 501 9.61 -14.46 -1.57
CA PRO A 501 10.89 -15.14 -1.41
C PRO A 501 11.06 -15.60 0.06
N GLU A 502 11.86 -16.65 0.28
CA GLU A 502 12.17 -17.11 1.65
C GLU A 502 12.70 -15.94 2.49
N LEU A 503 12.04 -15.69 3.62
CA LEU A 503 12.43 -14.65 4.56
C LEU A 503 13.67 -15.13 5.31
N PHE A 504 14.86 -14.74 4.85
CA PHE A 504 16.08 -14.89 5.61
C PHE A 504 16.08 -13.89 6.77
N ASP A 505 16.45 -14.34 7.97
CA ASP A 505 16.69 -13.45 9.08
C ASP A 505 17.86 -12.52 8.70
N ALA A 506 17.61 -11.22 8.66
CA ALA A 506 18.62 -10.22 8.29
C ALA A 506 19.84 -10.27 9.23
N ASP A 507 19.68 -10.80 10.44
CA ASP A 507 20.75 -10.97 11.41
C ASP A 507 21.51 -12.32 11.27
N SER A 508 21.03 -13.27 10.44
CA SER A 508 21.73 -14.52 10.13
C SER A 508 22.94 -14.29 9.21
N GLU A 509 23.89 -15.23 9.21
CA GLU A 509 25.04 -15.17 8.31
C GLU A 509 24.62 -15.22 6.83
N GLU A 510 23.54 -15.94 6.49
CA GLU A 510 22.97 -15.92 5.14
C GLU A 510 22.28 -14.59 4.81
N GLY A 511 21.53 -13.99 5.75
CA GLY A 511 20.89 -12.68 5.57
C GLY A 511 21.89 -11.55 5.36
N LYS A 512 22.99 -11.55 6.13
CA LYS A 512 24.10 -10.61 5.94
C LYS A 512 24.80 -10.81 4.61
N ALA A 513 25.00 -12.06 4.17
CA ALA A 513 25.62 -12.36 2.88
C ALA A 513 24.79 -11.82 1.71
N ILE A 514 23.46 -11.99 1.74
CA ILE A 514 22.54 -11.51 0.71
C ILE A 514 22.44 -9.98 0.70
N MET A 515 22.38 -9.33 1.87
CA MET A 515 22.32 -7.86 1.98
C MET A 515 23.65 -7.17 1.63
N SER A 516 24.77 -7.89 1.71
CA SER A 516 26.10 -7.36 1.38
C SER A 516 26.46 -7.40 -0.10
N GLN A 517 25.62 -8.01 -0.96
CA GLN A 517 25.85 -8.02 -2.40
C GLN A 517 25.18 -6.80 -3.06
N PRO A 518 25.95 -5.91 -3.72
CA PRO A 518 25.35 -4.90 -4.57
C PRO A 518 24.70 -5.59 -5.77
N SER A 519 23.38 -5.43 -5.92
CA SER A 519 22.63 -5.91 -7.08
C SER A 519 22.94 -5.05 -8.30
N THR A 520 24.07 -5.31 -8.94
CA THR A 520 24.31 -4.97 -10.34
C THR A 520 24.03 -6.21 -11.21
N PRO A 521 23.36 -6.09 -12.36
CA PRO A 521 23.12 -7.23 -13.24
C PRO A 521 24.45 -7.81 -13.72
N SER A 522 24.71 -9.08 -13.42
CA SER A 522 25.90 -9.79 -13.92
C SER A 522 25.66 -10.31 -15.34
N GLU A 523 26.36 -9.75 -16.32
CA GLU A 523 26.61 -10.42 -17.61
C GLU A 523 27.61 -11.55 -17.39
N ASN A 524 27.29 -12.76 -17.88
CA ASN A 524 28.20 -13.91 -17.83
C ASN A 524 29.41 -13.69 -18.75
N PRO A 525 30.62 -14.13 -18.35
CA PRO A 525 31.87 -13.85 -19.06
C PRO A 525 32.24 -14.99 -20.03
N GLU A 526 31.74 -14.97 -21.26
CA GLU A 526 32.40 -15.73 -22.34
C GLU A 526 32.47 -14.92 -23.64
N SER A 527 33.73 -14.75 -24.11
CA SER A 527 34.23 -14.11 -25.34
C SER A 527 34.35 -12.56 -25.36
N PRO A 528 35.57 -12.01 -25.58
CA PRO A 528 35.77 -10.57 -25.69
C PRO A 528 35.42 -10.07 -27.10
N PRO A 529 34.66 -8.96 -27.24
CA PRO A 529 34.50 -8.33 -28.55
C PRO A 529 35.77 -7.53 -28.93
N PRO A 530 36.05 -7.36 -30.23
CA PRO A 530 37.26 -6.69 -30.71
C PRO A 530 37.25 -5.18 -30.41
N PRO A 531 38.42 -4.53 -30.36
CA PRO A 531 38.52 -3.13 -29.96
C PRO A 531 37.91 -2.21 -31.02
N VAL A 532 36.90 -1.41 -30.63
CA VAL A 532 36.32 -0.39 -31.50
C VAL A 532 37.01 0.96 -31.25
N SER A 533 37.59 1.49 -32.32
CA SER A 533 38.30 2.76 -32.42
C SER A 533 37.38 3.98 -32.17
N PRO A 534 37.88 5.08 -31.58
CA PRO A 534 37.10 6.27 -31.29
C PRO A 534 36.90 7.11 -32.57
N ASN A 535 35.90 6.77 -33.38
CA ASN A 535 35.28 7.65 -34.40
C ASN A 535 34.03 7.00 -35.05
N GLY A 536 33.02 6.67 -34.25
CA GLY A 536 31.84 5.92 -34.70
C GLY A 536 30.48 6.64 -34.61
N VAL A 537 30.41 7.89 -34.13
CA VAL A 537 29.13 8.57 -33.90
C VAL A 537 28.64 9.34 -35.15
N ALA A 538 29.44 9.39 -36.22
CA ALA A 538 29.10 10.13 -37.45
C ALA A 538 28.48 9.28 -38.58
N ALA A 539 28.44 7.93 -38.49
CA ALA A 539 27.96 7.07 -39.58
C ALA A 539 26.57 6.46 -39.37
N GLY A 540 25.95 6.64 -38.19
CA GLY A 540 24.60 6.13 -37.88
C GLY A 540 23.46 7.08 -38.24
N LEU A 541 23.73 8.39 -38.29
CA LEU A 541 22.73 9.41 -38.58
C LEU A 541 22.38 9.55 -40.08
N GLU A 542 23.23 9.06 -40.98
CA GLU A 542 23.03 9.22 -42.43
C GLU A 542 22.16 8.13 -43.06
N LYS A 543 21.82 7.07 -42.32
CA LYS A 543 20.97 5.96 -42.81
C LYS A 543 19.48 6.09 -42.47
N VAL A 544 19.12 7.01 -41.57
CA VAL A 544 17.72 7.26 -41.18
C VAL A 544 17.09 8.37 -42.03
N LEU A 545 17.88 9.16 -42.75
CA LEU A 545 17.42 10.27 -43.60
C LEU A 545 17.13 9.88 -45.07
N LEU A 546 17.37 8.63 -45.48
CA LEU A 546 17.28 8.19 -46.89
C LEU A 546 16.12 7.23 -47.23
N ALA A 547 15.20 6.94 -46.31
CA ALA A 547 14.04 6.08 -46.59
C ALA A 547 12.72 6.81 -46.34
N GLY A 548 12.48 7.87 -47.11
CA GLY A 548 11.19 8.57 -47.19
C GLY A 548 10.86 8.90 -48.64
N SER A 549 10.06 8.06 -49.30
CA SER A 549 9.54 8.31 -50.64
C SER A 549 8.03 8.08 -50.68
N VAL A 550 7.29 9.19 -50.63
CA VAL A 550 5.90 9.32 -51.08
C VAL A 550 5.93 9.92 -52.49
N PRO A 551 5.17 9.42 -53.48
CA PRO A 551 5.07 10.11 -54.77
C PRO A 551 4.07 11.27 -54.72
N ALA A 552 4.52 12.45 -55.14
CA ALA A 552 3.71 13.60 -55.54
C ALA A 552 3.03 13.36 -56.90
N THR A 553 1.87 13.95 -57.17
CA THR A 553 1.75 15.16 -58.00
C THR A 553 0.33 15.75 -57.84
N LEU A 554 0.19 16.97 -57.31
CA LEU A 554 -0.07 18.28 -58.01
C LEU A 554 -1.37 18.26 -58.85
N THR A 555 -2.33 19.21 -58.80
CA THR A 555 -2.41 20.57 -58.24
C THR A 555 -3.86 21.08 -58.37
N ASN A 556 -4.32 21.82 -57.35
CA ASN A 556 -5.20 23.01 -57.32
C ASN A 556 -6.32 23.23 -58.37
N ILE A 557 -7.53 23.59 -57.89
CA ILE A 557 -8.09 24.96 -57.89
C ILE A 557 -9.51 25.01 -57.25
N ASN A 558 -9.62 25.83 -56.20
CA ASN A 558 -10.68 26.74 -55.72
C ASN A 558 -12.19 26.62 -56.10
N THR A 559 -13.00 26.66 -55.02
CA THR A 559 -14.22 27.48 -54.73
C THR A 559 -15.58 27.26 -55.45
N SER A 560 -16.55 26.70 -54.69
CA SER A 560 -18.00 27.03 -54.48
C SER A 560 -18.98 27.16 -55.69
N PRO A 561 -20.33 27.20 -55.53
CA PRO A 561 -21.29 26.58 -54.58
C PRO A 561 -22.51 25.88 -55.29
N GLY A 562 -23.42 25.21 -54.55
CA GLY A 562 -24.87 25.14 -54.91
C GLY A 562 -25.57 23.79 -55.16
N GLN A 563 -26.67 23.59 -54.41
CA GLN A 563 -27.98 22.99 -54.75
C GLN A 563 -28.17 21.50 -55.15
N SER A 564 -28.77 20.75 -54.20
CA SER A 564 -29.94 19.82 -54.25
C SER A 564 -30.68 19.59 -55.60
N PRO A 565 -31.44 18.48 -55.86
CA PRO A 565 -32.58 18.10 -54.98
C PRO A 565 -33.23 16.68 -55.02
N LYS A 566 -34.16 16.48 -54.05
CA LYS A 566 -35.42 15.69 -53.99
C LYS A 566 -35.48 14.26 -53.37
N SER A 567 -36.30 14.23 -52.31
CA SER A 567 -36.98 13.19 -51.51
C SER A 567 -38.23 12.59 -52.25
N PRO A 568 -39.22 11.82 -51.67
CA PRO A 568 -39.58 11.44 -50.26
C PRO A 568 -40.18 9.99 -50.09
N PRO A 569 -41.04 9.63 -49.09
CA PRO A 569 -41.12 9.89 -47.62
C PRO A 569 -41.21 8.62 -46.70
N SER A 570 -41.18 8.90 -45.39
CA SER A 570 -41.41 8.18 -44.10
C SER A 570 -42.67 7.25 -43.98
N PRO A 571 -42.90 6.43 -42.90
CA PRO A 571 -42.92 6.91 -41.49
C PRO A 571 -42.75 5.95 -40.25
N TYR A 572 -42.65 6.62 -39.08
CA TYR A 572 -43.00 6.27 -37.68
C TYR A 572 -42.06 5.50 -36.73
N SER A 573 -41.76 6.18 -35.61
CA SER A 573 -41.42 5.67 -34.26
C SER A 573 -42.49 6.11 -33.25
N PRO A 574 -42.63 5.45 -32.09
CA PRO A 574 -42.87 6.17 -30.82
C PRO A 574 -42.09 5.57 -29.61
N THR A 575 -41.25 6.34 -28.90
CA THR A 575 -41.44 7.10 -27.62
C THR A 575 -41.32 6.33 -26.30
N SER A 576 -40.34 6.73 -25.48
CA SER A 576 -40.22 6.51 -24.03
C SER A 576 -41.00 7.58 -23.24
N PRO A 577 -41.49 7.31 -22.01
CA PRO A 577 -42.07 8.34 -21.15
C PRO A 577 -41.05 8.99 -20.21
N THR A 578 -41.24 10.29 -20.06
CA THR A 578 -40.49 11.32 -19.33
C THR A 578 -40.87 11.41 -17.84
N SER A 579 -39.88 11.73 -17.02
CA SER A 579 -40.00 12.23 -15.65
C SER A 579 -40.51 13.70 -15.62
N PRO A 580 -41.16 14.17 -14.53
CA PRO A 580 -41.50 15.58 -14.35
C PRO A 580 -40.39 16.41 -13.69
N ILE A 581 -40.44 17.73 -13.93
CA ILE A 581 -39.43 18.78 -13.71
C ILE A 581 -39.75 19.64 -12.46
N SER A 582 -38.71 19.81 -11.61
CA SER A 582 -38.23 20.97 -10.80
C SER A 582 -39.11 21.67 -9.72
N PRO A 583 -38.50 22.30 -8.69
CA PRO A 583 -37.77 23.55 -8.84
C PRO A 583 -36.35 23.57 -8.22
N ALA A 584 -35.51 24.42 -8.80
CA ALA A 584 -34.17 24.75 -8.34
C ALA A 584 -34.21 25.53 -7.01
N VAL A 585 -33.39 25.11 -6.05
CA VAL A 585 -32.92 25.92 -4.93
C VAL A 585 -31.40 25.72 -4.85
N GLY A 586 -30.67 26.83 -4.97
CA GLY A 586 -29.22 26.87 -4.88
C GLY A 586 -28.71 26.47 -3.50
N GLY A 587 -27.54 25.84 -3.50
CA GLY A 587 -26.83 25.46 -2.28
C GLY A 587 -25.67 24.53 -2.63
N PHE A 588 -24.52 25.12 -2.94
CA PHE A 588 -23.25 24.39 -3.01
C PHE A 588 -23.00 23.66 -1.69
N LYS A 589 -23.12 22.34 -1.67
CA LYS A 589 -22.50 21.49 -0.64
C LYS A 589 -21.30 20.80 -1.27
N ARG A 590 -20.10 21.31 -0.96
CA ARG A 590 -18.84 20.60 -1.17
C ARG A 590 -18.87 19.32 -0.32
N GLY A 591 -19.01 18.17 -0.95
CA GLY A 591 -18.78 16.88 -0.31
C GLY A 591 -17.28 16.60 -0.29
N HIS A 592 -16.69 16.44 0.89
CA HIS A 592 -15.33 15.94 1.04
C HIS A 592 -15.27 14.51 0.49
N SER A 593 -14.59 14.33 -0.64
CA SER A 593 -14.24 13.00 -1.17
C SER A 593 -13.16 12.38 -0.29
N ARG A 594 -13.41 11.14 0.17
CA ARG A 594 -12.53 10.41 1.09
C ARG A 594 -11.40 9.72 0.34
N GLN A 595 -10.23 9.71 0.96
CA GLN A 595 -8.94 9.20 0.48
C GLN A 595 -8.92 7.67 0.39
N ALA A 596 -8.23 7.12 -0.62
CA ALA A 596 -7.97 5.69 -0.79
C ALA A 596 -6.72 5.27 -0.02
N SER A 597 -6.77 4.11 0.64
CA SER A 597 -5.63 3.50 1.33
C SER A 597 -4.73 2.80 0.33
N LEU A 598 -3.52 3.31 0.10
CA LEU A 598 -2.53 2.59 -0.70
C LEU A 598 -2.00 1.41 0.11
N GLY A 599 -2.18 0.21 -0.44
CA GLY A 599 -1.63 -1.04 0.11
C GLY A 599 -0.12 -1.00 0.33
N THR A 600 0.33 -2.02 1.08
CA THR A 600 1.64 -2.22 1.69
C THR A 600 2.85 -1.87 0.82
N THR A 601 3.76 -1.03 1.34
CA THR A 601 5.06 -0.72 0.71
C THR A 601 6.17 -1.71 1.10
N MET A 602 7.05 -2.03 0.16
CA MET A 602 8.10 -3.06 0.11
C MET A 602 9.25 -3.03 1.16
N THR A 603 9.08 -2.53 2.40
CA THR A 603 10.22 -2.45 3.36
C THR A 603 9.90 -2.87 4.79
N SER A 604 10.84 -3.61 5.40
CA SER A 604 10.74 -4.09 6.79
C SER A 604 10.71 -2.94 7.83
N PRO A 605 9.85 -3.00 8.86
CA PRO A 605 9.72 -1.97 9.90
C PRO A 605 10.93 -1.76 10.82
N SER A 606 11.82 -2.76 10.95
CA SER A 606 12.92 -2.77 11.94
C SER A 606 14.03 -1.76 11.65
N THR A 607 14.26 -1.44 10.38
CA THR A 607 15.27 -0.46 9.95
C THR A 607 14.79 0.98 10.15
N ARG A 608 13.47 1.22 10.06
CA ARG A 608 12.86 2.56 10.19
C ARG A 608 12.80 3.07 11.64
N ARG A 609 12.53 2.17 12.60
CA ARG A 609 12.40 2.53 14.03
C ARG A 609 13.71 3.02 14.66
N ARG A 610 14.84 2.39 14.30
CA ARG A 610 16.17 2.75 14.82
C ARG A 610 16.64 4.15 14.39
N SER A 611 16.24 4.64 13.21
CA SER A 611 16.66 5.96 12.73
C SER A 611 15.94 7.11 13.46
N LEU A 612 14.65 6.92 13.76
CA LEU A 612 13.83 7.94 14.42
C LEU A 612 14.18 8.11 15.91
N GLU A 613 14.40 7.02 16.64
CA GLU A 613 14.80 7.08 18.07
C GLU A 613 16.17 7.75 18.25
N SER A 614 17.11 7.52 17.33
CA SER A 614 18.41 8.21 17.29
C SER A 614 18.27 9.71 17.04
N THR A 615 17.40 10.08 16.10
CA THR A 615 17.13 11.49 15.74
C THR A 615 16.45 12.25 16.89
N MET A 616 15.46 11.64 17.57
CA MET A 616 14.78 12.27 18.71
C MET A 616 15.72 12.45 19.92
N SER A 617 16.57 11.46 20.20
CA SER A 617 17.57 11.52 21.28
C SER A 617 18.61 12.64 21.04
N LEU A 618 19.04 12.83 19.79
CA LEU A 618 19.96 13.90 19.41
C LEU A 618 19.32 15.29 19.48
N ILE A 619 18.04 15.43 19.09
CA ILE A 619 17.30 16.69 19.22
C ILE A 619 17.10 17.06 20.70
N GLN A 620 16.79 16.10 21.57
CA GLN A 620 16.74 16.31 23.02
C GLN A 620 18.10 16.71 23.61
N GLY A 621 19.20 16.06 23.17
CA GLY A 621 20.55 16.39 23.64
C GLY A 621 20.99 17.82 23.28
N VAL A 622 20.56 18.34 22.13
CA VAL A 622 20.80 19.72 21.70
C VAL A 622 19.91 20.71 22.46
N TRP A 623 18.66 20.34 22.72
CA TRP A 623 17.70 21.15 23.48
C TRP A 623 18.11 21.30 24.96
N ASP A 624 18.64 20.24 25.57
CA ASP A 624 19.04 20.21 26.98
C ASP A 624 20.46 20.77 27.24
N GLY A 625 21.17 21.22 26.19
CA GLY A 625 22.50 21.84 26.31
C GLY A 625 23.61 20.90 26.79
N LYS A 626 23.41 19.57 26.73
CA LYS A 626 24.35 18.54 27.22
C LYS A 626 24.92 17.68 26.07
N GLY A 627 25.46 18.32 25.03
CA GLY A 627 26.33 17.63 24.07
C GLY A 627 27.70 17.32 24.67
N PRO A 628 28.40 16.24 24.25
CA PRO A 628 29.66 15.83 24.86
C PRO A 628 30.72 16.93 24.70
N ALA A 629 31.38 17.28 25.80
CA ALA A 629 32.49 18.22 25.82
C ALA A 629 33.68 17.60 25.04
N ILE A 630 34.04 18.20 23.91
CA ILE A 630 35.22 17.79 23.14
C ILE A 630 36.42 18.57 23.68
N ALA A 631 37.44 17.83 24.13
CA ALA A 631 38.70 18.38 24.59
C ALA A 631 39.47 19.04 23.43
N GLU A 632 40.11 20.18 23.71
CA GLU A 632 40.97 20.89 22.76
C GLU A 632 42.16 20.01 22.34
N GLY A 633 42.37 19.82 21.03
CA GLY A 633 43.59 19.20 20.48
C GLY A 633 43.44 18.08 19.45
N ASP A 634 42.32 17.99 18.71
CA ASP A 634 42.14 16.94 17.70
C ASP A 634 42.70 17.39 16.32
N GLU A 635 43.92 16.94 15.98
CA GLU A 635 44.66 17.29 14.74
C GLU A 635 43.90 16.97 13.43
N GLN A 636 42.86 16.13 13.49
CA GLN A 636 42.00 15.86 12.34
C GLN A 636 41.12 17.07 11.95
N VAL A 637 40.91 18.02 12.87
CA VAL A 637 40.08 19.21 12.65
C VAL A 637 40.85 20.31 11.92
N GLU A 638 42.13 20.54 12.24
CA GLU A 638 42.96 21.54 11.54
C GLU A 638 43.24 21.14 10.07
N GLY A 639 43.47 19.85 9.81
CA GLY A 639 43.72 19.34 8.46
C GLY A 639 42.51 19.41 7.51
N LEU A 640 41.29 19.56 8.03
CA LEU A 640 40.07 19.72 7.23
C LEU A 640 39.79 21.19 6.89
N VAL A 641 40.18 22.11 7.78
CA VAL A 641 40.07 23.57 7.59
C VAL A 641 41.02 24.05 6.47
N ASP A 642 42.26 23.54 6.44
CA ASP A 642 43.23 23.89 5.39
C ASP A 642 42.83 23.38 3.99
N ARG A 643 42.14 22.23 3.91
CA ARG A 643 41.65 21.67 2.63
C ARG A 643 40.44 22.44 2.08
N LEU A 644 39.62 23.01 2.96
CA LEU A 644 38.49 23.87 2.58
C LEU A 644 38.97 25.28 2.18
N ALA A 645 40.03 25.81 2.81
CA ALA A 645 40.62 27.10 2.45
C ALA A 645 41.39 27.06 1.10
N GLY A 646 41.98 25.92 0.73
CA GLY A 646 42.82 25.80 -0.47
C GLY A 646 42.08 25.59 -1.80
N SER A 647 40.79 25.27 -1.79
CA SER A 647 40.04 24.88 -3.01
C SER A 647 39.35 26.04 -3.74
N SER A 648 39.33 27.25 -3.17
CA SER A 648 38.74 28.45 -3.82
C SER A 648 39.76 29.30 -4.59
N VAL A 649 41.08 29.09 -4.41
CA VAL A 649 42.12 29.95 -5.00
C VAL A 649 42.66 29.44 -6.35
N THR A 650 42.53 28.15 -6.66
CA THR A 650 43.06 27.58 -7.92
C THR A 650 42.11 27.69 -9.12
N ALA A 651 40.80 27.85 -8.89
CA ALA A 651 39.83 27.99 -9.97
C ALA A 651 39.81 29.40 -10.60
N ALA A 652 40.21 30.44 -9.84
CA ALA A 652 40.24 31.83 -10.33
C ALA A 652 41.51 32.16 -11.15
N ALA A 653 42.63 31.47 -10.93
CA ALA A 653 43.88 31.72 -11.65
C ALA A 653 43.94 31.11 -13.07
N ALA A 654 43.12 30.08 -13.35
CA ALA A 654 43.08 29.43 -14.67
C ALA A 654 42.21 30.20 -15.71
N ALA A 655 41.26 31.01 -15.26
CA ALA A 655 40.34 31.74 -16.15
C ALA A 655 40.93 33.06 -16.70
N THR A 656 41.94 33.64 -16.05
CA THR A 656 42.54 34.92 -16.44
C THR A 656 43.68 34.79 -17.47
N ASN A 657 44.28 33.60 -17.61
CA ASN A 657 45.40 33.36 -18.54
C ASN A 657 44.99 32.94 -19.97
N ALA A 658 43.70 32.73 -20.26
CA ALA A 658 43.23 32.33 -21.59
C ALA A 658 42.80 33.50 -22.50
N ARG A 659 42.92 34.76 -22.06
CA ARG A 659 42.49 35.95 -22.84
C ARG A 659 43.62 36.81 -23.40
N THR A 660 44.89 36.42 -23.26
CA THR A 660 46.05 37.22 -23.73
C THR A 660 47.01 36.49 -24.69
N SER A 661 46.63 35.36 -25.30
CA SER A 661 47.45 34.74 -26.37
C SER A 661 46.65 34.35 -27.63
N SER A 662 46.11 35.34 -28.33
CA SER A 662 45.97 35.28 -29.79
C SER A 662 45.89 36.70 -30.35
N ARG A 663 47.07 37.26 -30.64
CA ARG A 663 47.26 38.24 -31.68
C ARG A 663 47.95 37.54 -32.84
#